data_AF-A0A4S4MXK7-F1
#
_entry.id   AF-A0A4S4MXK7-F1
#
_cell.length_a   1.000
_cell.length_b   1.000
_cell.length_c   1.000
_cell.angle_alpha   90.00
_cell.angle_beta   90.00
_cell.angle_gamma   90.00
#
_symmetry.space_group_name_H-M   'P 1'
#
loop_
_entity.id
_entity.type
_entity.pdbx_description
1 polymer ?
#
loop_
_entity_poly.entity_id
_entity_poly.type
_entity_poly.pdbx_seq_one_letter_code
_entity_poly.pdbx_strand_id
1 'polypeptide(L)'
;MASSESYCEITVHQDRSTIVPENLSDVALQFTVVETLKLVFSLAYYLWKRPQLAVASARRGIVEGDDEEGHPLNHVNGFYEHTPDRSLVVQSSPRWHPMQAHSGARIPRYVSIGMVVVLAALLAHANYIHSIAEHFYGPFSTGFALSISTLFTLAWLFSFFIWVIELPQYQAVFTQICGFLVIQAGLTTVAASQTPYITLLDLSFSVSLTLALITCIYRTPHNISLEALHTLLFAASLFINLVLLGIHNAEVLATPHDRFSFWVFLQCVGQVALDLTGLLVIYAMDAPTLGVLASLGAAIHFLSISFTTGVFSGYVAVGCLIVIIASVSYFIYRKDDEENYLTLKAGHGMAFITQVLSAAFLLIVGVHIVIASSSENALVLRYADVKPAKITDLISDSLVTCRRKPLLSTSWYPHERSYHAFDDVLLIVFFSHARYDVNLESYREVYSEFFPNIVLVGPRSREDAGFNHSYDVLVDSYEAEEDLHDPDFYKMAGRMAHHMLYTALDAYPCYDGYLWAPFDTMLNIPRLQQFNQNLFWYHSPFGTYVHNPALGDAAANANKSRHAPPANISPDPALNLTATWKGWQTDWWWGDPHVGLEVCMQAFRRVPLAMRENLAALTNGTTRLIGGSADTLYIPGRHREVFKETLGTFLETMCFLEIATPTVVHLVAPPEEPIQFVDHWWIWQPPFNASFVRQKWDEGFEVDTFHTFHWGDLEADGVWRGNPAHKPDVRKLLAQSAARQNVDFRLRLPNEQ
;
A
#
# COMPACT_ATOMS: atom_id res chain seq x y z
N MET A 1 -16.24 45.30 -20.52
CA MET A 1 -15.25 44.99 -19.47
C MET A 1 -15.22 43.47 -19.35
N ALA A 2 -14.30 42.85 -20.08
CA ALA A 2 -14.14 41.40 -20.15
C ALA A 2 -12.72 41.12 -19.65
N SER A 3 -12.59 40.40 -18.54
CA SER A 3 -11.33 39.89 -18.03
C SER A 3 -11.14 38.48 -18.57
N SER A 4 -10.28 38.34 -19.56
CA SER A 4 -9.76 37.07 -20.04
C SER A 4 -8.68 36.58 -19.09
N GLU A 5 -8.98 35.56 -18.29
CA GLU A 5 -7.96 34.77 -17.60
C GLU A 5 -7.49 33.66 -18.54
N SER A 6 -6.31 33.88 -19.14
CA SER A 6 -5.59 32.85 -19.88
C SER A 6 -4.85 31.95 -18.88
N TYR A 7 -5.36 30.73 -18.68
CA TYR A 7 -4.60 29.69 -18.01
C TYR A 7 -3.47 29.22 -18.93
N CYS A 8 -2.24 29.44 -18.48
CA CYS A 8 -1.03 28.92 -19.13
C CYS A 8 -0.88 27.45 -18.73
N GLU A 9 -1.30 26.55 -19.61
CA GLU A 9 -1.15 25.11 -19.45
C GLU A 9 0.31 24.74 -19.71
N ILE A 10 1.10 24.58 -18.63
CA ILE A 10 2.48 24.06 -18.72
C ILE A 10 2.38 22.55 -18.89
N THR A 11 2.42 22.09 -20.14
CA THR A 11 2.55 20.67 -20.48
C THR A 11 3.98 20.23 -20.13
N VAL A 12 4.18 19.67 -18.94
CA VAL A 12 5.43 18.98 -18.59
C VAL A 12 5.44 17.65 -19.34
N HIS A 13 6.16 17.59 -20.46
CA HIS A 13 6.55 16.34 -21.08
C HIS A 13 7.51 15.61 -20.15
N GLN A 14 6.96 14.80 -19.24
CA GLN A 14 7.73 13.89 -18.42
C GLN A 14 8.06 12.67 -19.29
N ASP A 15 9.27 12.64 -19.83
CA ASP A 15 9.83 11.48 -20.51
C ASP A 15 9.72 10.26 -19.58
N ARG A 16 8.76 9.37 -19.88
CA ARG A 16 8.62 8.08 -19.21
C ARG A 16 9.71 7.15 -19.71
N SER A 17 10.95 7.39 -19.28
CA SER A 17 11.95 6.33 -19.27
C SER A 17 11.40 5.23 -18.37
N THR A 18 11.24 4.03 -18.93
CA THR A 18 10.81 2.82 -18.23
C THR A 18 11.74 2.58 -17.04
N ILE A 19 11.29 2.97 -15.84
CA ILE A 19 11.97 2.65 -14.58
C ILE A 19 11.77 1.15 -14.39
N VAL A 20 12.75 0.38 -14.84
CA VAL A 20 12.85 -1.05 -14.54
C VAL A 20 12.93 -1.17 -13.01
N PRO A 21 12.10 -2.00 -12.36
CA PRO A 21 12.16 -2.18 -10.92
C PRO A 21 13.60 -2.53 -10.49
N GLU A 22 14.08 -1.88 -9.43
CA GLU A 22 15.38 -2.18 -8.85
C GLU A 22 15.38 -3.65 -8.41
N ASN A 23 16.19 -4.48 -9.08
CA ASN A 23 16.35 -5.86 -8.68
C ASN A 23 17.22 -5.92 -7.43
N LEU A 24 17.00 -6.91 -6.55
CA LEU A 24 17.84 -7.16 -5.36
C LEU A 24 19.36 -7.21 -5.66
N SER A 25 19.73 -7.57 -6.89
CA SER A 25 21.12 -7.52 -7.35
C SER A 25 21.72 -6.11 -7.34
N ASP A 26 20.91 -5.09 -7.66
CA ASP A 26 21.34 -3.70 -7.72
C ASP A 26 21.62 -3.19 -6.30
N VAL A 27 20.80 -3.60 -5.32
CA VAL A 27 21.01 -3.32 -3.88
C VAL A 27 22.30 -3.98 -3.37
N ALA A 28 22.53 -5.26 -3.68
CA ALA A 28 23.75 -5.97 -3.27
C ALA A 28 25.03 -5.36 -3.87
N LEU A 29 24.94 -4.88 -5.12
CA LEU A 29 26.03 -4.15 -5.78
C LEU A 29 26.29 -2.80 -5.08
N GLN A 30 25.25 -2.02 -4.76
CA GLN A 30 25.39 -0.77 -4.02
C GLN A 30 26.09 -0.98 -2.67
N PHE A 31 25.70 -1.99 -1.89
CA PHE A 31 26.37 -2.30 -0.62
C PHE A 31 27.84 -2.69 -0.81
N THR A 32 28.15 -3.47 -1.84
CA THR A 32 29.54 -3.83 -2.17
C THR A 32 30.38 -2.58 -2.47
N VAL A 33 29.84 -1.62 -3.22
CA VAL A 33 30.51 -0.34 -3.52
C VAL A 33 30.71 0.47 -2.24
N VAL A 34 29.67 0.60 -1.40
CA VAL A 34 29.73 1.31 -0.11
C VAL A 34 30.82 0.73 0.79
N GLU A 35 30.87 -0.59 0.96
CA GLU A 35 31.90 -1.24 1.80
C GLU A 35 33.30 -1.12 1.21
N THR A 36 33.43 -1.16 -0.12
CA THR A 36 34.70 -0.91 -0.81
C THR A 36 35.21 0.50 -0.50
N LEU A 37 34.35 1.51 -0.61
CA LEU A 37 34.70 2.89 -0.31
C LEU A 37 35.09 3.06 1.17
N LYS A 38 34.32 2.51 2.11
CA LYS A 38 34.65 2.53 3.55
C LYS A 38 36.01 1.91 3.83
N LEU A 39 36.29 0.75 3.22
CA LEU A 39 37.58 0.06 3.37
C LEU A 39 38.73 0.92 2.83
N VAL A 40 38.56 1.53 1.65
CA VAL A 40 39.57 2.41 1.05
C VAL A 40 39.86 3.61 1.96
N PHE A 41 38.83 4.31 2.47
CA PHE A 41 39.00 5.45 3.37
C PHE A 41 39.67 5.05 4.68
N SER A 42 39.22 3.95 5.30
CA SER A 42 39.76 3.43 6.56
C SER A 42 41.22 3.00 6.41
N LEU A 43 41.56 2.30 5.32
CA LEU A 43 42.92 1.88 5.01
C LEU A 43 43.84 3.07 4.74
N ALA A 44 43.37 4.06 3.97
CA ALA A 44 44.12 5.29 3.71
C ALA A 44 44.42 6.05 5.01
N TYR A 45 43.43 6.19 5.89
CA TYR A 45 43.59 6.82 7.19
C TYR A 45 44.56 6.03 8.10
N TYR A 46 44.42 4.71 8.15
CA TYR A 46 45.32 3.83 8.91
C TYR A 46 46.78 3.96 8.44
N LEU A 47 47.01 3.89 7.13
CA LEU A 47 48.35 4.02 6.54
C LEU A 47 48.94 5.41 6.75
N TRP A 48 48.12 6.46 6.70
CA TRP A 48 48.54 7.83 6.98
C TRP A 48 48.94 8.04 8.45
N LYS A 49 48.24 7.40 9.39
CA LYS A 49 48.50 7.53 10.84
C LYS A 49 49.65 6.67 11.34
N ARG A 50 49.91 5.52 10.71
CA ARG A 50 50.94 4.56 11.14
C ARG A 50 52.36 5.15 11.29
N PRO A 51 52.89 5.98 10.37
CA PRO A 51 54.19 6.64 10.55
C PRO A 51 54.23 7.58 11.76
N GLN A 52 53.14 8.28 12.04
CA GLN A 52 53.05 9.22 13.16
C GLN A 52 53.15 8.47 14.51
N LEU A 53 52.51 7.30 14.59
CA LEU A 53 52.58 6.42 15.75
C LEU A 53 53.98 5.83 15.94
N ALA A 54 54.65 5.42 14.86
CA ALA A 54 56.02 4.90 14.91
C ALA A 54 57.03 5.94 15.41
N VAL A 55 56.88 7.21 15.00
CA VAL A 55 57.70 8.32 15.48
C VAL A 55 57.40 8.63 16.96
N ALA A 56 56.14 8.58 17.37
CA ALA A 56 55.75 8.78 18.77
C ALA A 56 56.28 7.67 19.69
N SER A 57 56.24 6.40 19.27
CA SER A 57 56.83 5.29 20.03
C SER A 57 58.36 5.37 20.09
N ALA A 58 59.01 5.77 19.00
CA ALA A 58 60.46 5.95 18.97
C ALA A 58 60.93 7.09 19.90
N ARG A 59 60.19 8.20 19.97
CA ARG A 59 60.48 9.28 20.93
C ARG A 59 60.25 8.88 22.38
N ARG A 60 59.26 8.03 22.67
CA ARG A 60 58.94 7.59 24.04
C ARG A 60 59.99 6.59 24.57
N GLY A 61 60.51 5.71 23.70
CA GLY A 61 61.61 4.80 24.05
C GLY A 61 62.97 5.46 24.29
N ILE A 62 63.16 6.73 23.91
CA ILE A 62 64.39 7.49 24.19
C ILE A 62 64.34 8.18 25.57
N VAL A 63 63.14 8.38 26.14
CA VAL A 63 62.98 9.07 27.44
C VAL A 63 62.94 8.09 28.62
N GLU A 64 62.59 6.81 28.41
CA GLU A 64 62.60 5.77 29.46
C GLU A 64 63.95 5.02 29.56
N GLY A 65 65.01 5.51 28.92
CA GLY A 65 66.31 4.82 28.83
C GLY A 65 67.40 5.23 29.83
N ASP A 66 67.25 6.33 30.58
CA ASP A 66 68.37 6.93 31.36
C ASP A 66 68.14 7.08 32.88
N ASP A 67 67.03 6.59 33.46
CA ASP A 67 66.73 6.75 34.90
C ASP A 67 66.69 5.43 35.71
N GLU A 68 67.49 4.42 35.34
CA GLU A 68 67.78 3.26 36.19
C GLU A 68 69.22 3.29 36.75
N GLU A 69 69.60 4.34 37.49
CA GLU A 69 70.68 4.24 38.48
C GLU A 69 70.29 4.89 39.82
N GLY A 70 69.84 4.03 40.73
CA GLY A 70 70.12 4.03 42.16
C GLY A 70 69.95 5.31 42.98
N HIS A 71 68.90 5.37 43.79
CA HIS A 71 69.03 5.89 45.16
C HIS A 71 68.13 5.14 46.16
N PRO A 72 68.67 4.71 47.32
CA PRO A 72 67.89 4.05 48.36
C PRO A 72 67.20 5.07 49.28
N LEU A 73 66.02 4.67 49.74
CA LEU A 73 65.35 4.99 51.01
C LEU A 73 65.92 6.16 51.84
N ASN A 74 65.07 7.16 52.12
CA ASN A 74 65.00 7.73 53.47
C ASN A 74 63.61 8.28 53.80
N HIS A 75 63.10 7.80 54.93
CA HIS A 75 62.07 8.40 55.77
C HIS A 75 62.39 9.87 56.11
N VAL A 76 61.43 10.79 55.98
CA VAL A 76 61.29 11.94 56.89
C VAL A 76 59.80 12.31 57.03
N ASN A 77 59.28 12.17 58.25
CA ASN A 77 58.10 12.87 58.74
C ASN A 77 58.42 14.36 58.85
N GLY A 78 57.52 15.24 58.40
CA GLY A 78 57.68 16.67 58.62
C GLY A 78 56.48 17.49 58.18
N PHE A 79 55.67 17.89 59.18
CA PHE A 79 54.88 19.12 59.18
C PHE A 79 55.69 20.30 58.61
N TYR A 80 55.12 21.09 57.69
CA TYR A 80 54.75 22.50 57.89
C TYR A 80 54.29 23.20 56.60
N GLU A 81 53.26 24.03 56.79
CA GLU A 81 52.99 25.34 56.20
C GLU A 81 52.72 25.58 54.71
N HIS A 82 51.65 26.35 54.55
CA HIS A 82 51.19 27.07 53.38
C HIS A 82 52.25 28.00 52.77
N THR A 83 52.42 27.87 51.45
CA THR A 83 52.71 29.00 50.56
C THR A 83 51.91 28.83 49.26
N PRO A 84 51.10 29.82 48.84
CA PRO A 84 50.40 29.77 47.57
C PRO A 84 51.30 30.39 46.49
N ASP A 85 52.12 29.56 45.83
CA ASP A 85 52.86 30.02 44.66
C ASP A 85 52.03 29.76 43.39
N ARG A 86 51.52 30.85 42.81
CA ARG A 86 50.90 30.89 41.48
C ARG A 86 51.98 30.60 40.43
N SER A 87 52.24 29.33 40.17
CA SER A 87 52.76 28.94 38.87
C SER A 87 51.58 28.87 37.88
N LEU A 88 51.70 29.64 36.80
CA LEU A 88 50.89 29.49 35.60
C LEU A 88 51.14 28.07 35.07
N VAL A 89 50.36 27.12 35.57
CA VAL A 89 50.15 25.84 34.91
C VAL A 89 49.56 26.21 33.56
N VAL A 90 50.40 26.15 32.52
CA VAL A 90 49.94 25.98 31.15
C VAL A 90 49.02 24.77 31.23
N GLN A 91 47.70 25.01 31.24
CA GLN A 91 46.69 24.00 30.99
C GLN A 91 47.05 23.46 29.61
N SER A 92 47.88 22.42 29.59
CA SER A 92 48.05 21.57 28.43
C SER A 92 46.63 21.22 28.03
N SER A 93 46.23 21.69 26.85
CA SER A 93 44.96 21.38 26.19
C SER A 93 44.50 19.99 26.62
N PRO A 94 43.25 19.79 27.04
CA PRO A 94 42.75 18.49 27.48
C PRO A 94 43.10 17.49 26.38
N ARG A 95 44.16 16.70 26.63
CA ARG A 95 44.50 15.60 25.76
C ARG A 95 43.36 14.63 26.01
N TRP A 96 42.53 14.46 24.98
CA TRP A 96 41.59 13.36 24.87
C TRP A 96 42.37 12.06 25.05
N HIS A 97 42.55 11.64 26.30
CA HIS A 97 43.18 10.38 26.62
C HIS A 97 42.15 9.30 26.28
N PRO A 98 42.49 8.33 25.42
CA PRO A 98 41.56 7.29 25.02
C PRO A 98 41.05 6.56 26.28
N MET A 99 39.71 6.54 26.44
CA MET A 99 38.93 5.95 27.54
C MET A 99 39.07 4.42 27.63
N GLN A 100 40.29 3.89 27.65
CA GLN A 100 40.51 2.47 27.96
C GLN A 100 40.70 2.34 29.48
N ALA A 101 39.84 1.57 30.15
CA ALA A 101 40.00 1.24 31.55
C ALA A 101 41.37 0.57 31.78
N HIS A 102 42.28 1.24 32.51
CA HIS A 102 43.66 0.78 32.68
C HIS A 102 43.79 -0.45 33.60
N SER A 103 42.72 -0.89 34.27
CA SER A 103 42.73 -1.94 35.29
C SER A 103 41.90 -3.20 34.96
N GLY A 104 41.41 -3.35 33.73
CA GLY A 104 40.64 -4.54 33.30
C GLY A 104 41.50 -5.64 32.64
N ALA A 105 41.08 -6.90 32.78
CA ALA A 105 41.65 -8.00 32.00
C ALA A 105 41.47 -7.72 30.50
N ARG A 106 42.57 -7.62 29.75
CA ARG A 106 42.53 -7.34 28.31
C ARG A 106 41.90 -8.52 27.57
N ILE A 107 40.98 -8.24 26.66
CA ILE A 107 40.41 -9.28 25.80
C ILE A 107 41.52 -9.84 24.89
N PRO A 108 41.64 -11.18 24.75
CA PRO A 108 42.57 -11.79 23.81
C PRO A 108 42.28 -11.36 22.36
N ARG A 109 43.33 -11.14 21.56
CA ARG A 109 43.20 -10.63 20.17
C ARG A 109 42.23 -11.45 19.30
N TYR A 110 42.22 -12.77 19.43
CA TYR A 110 41.34 -13.63 18.64
C TYR A 110 39.85 -13.45 18.98
N VAL A 111 39.52 -13.13 20.24
CA VAL A 111 38.15 -12.82 20.65
C VAL A 111 37.70 -11.49 20.05
N SER A 112 38.57 -10.46 20.08
CA SER A 112 38.29 -9.17 19.43
C SER A 112 38.07 -9.33 17.93
N ILE A 113 38.90 -10.13 17.24
CA ILE A 113 38.71 -10.42 15.81
C ILE A 113 37.37 -11.15 15.59
N GLY A 114 37.04 -12.15 16.40
CA GLY A 114 35.77 -12.87 16.32
C GLY A 114 34.57 -11.93 16.49
N MET A 115 34.61 -11.02 17.47
CA MET A 115 33.57 -10.01 17.67
C MET A 115 33.41 -9.07 16.47
N VAL A 116 34.52 -8.68 15.83
CA VAL A 116 34.48 -7.84 14.61
C VAL A 116 33.83 -8.58 13.44
N VAL A 117 34.10 -9.87 13.26
CA VAL A 117 33.47 -10.68 12.21
C VAL A 117 31.96 -10.82 12.45
N VAL A 118 31.56 -11.08 13.70
CA VAL A 118 30.14 -11.12 14.08
C VAL A 118 29.47 -9.76 13.84
N LEU A 119 30.12 -8.67 14.23
CA LEU A 119 29.63 -7.32 13.98
C LEU A 119 29.48 -7.02 12.48
N ALA A 120 30.43 -7.43 11.65
CA ALA A 120 30.37 -7.28 10.20
C ALA A 120 29.17 -8.03 9.60
N ALA A 121 28.91 -9.26 10.08
CA ALA A 121 27.75 -10.05 9.64
C ALA A 121 26.43 -9.41 10.04
N LEU A 122 26.33 -8.91 11.28
CA LEU A 122 25.14 -8.20 11.76
C LEU A 122 24.90 -6.89 11.00
N LEU A 123 25.97 -6.14 10.67
CA LEU A 123 25.87 -4.92 9.88
C LEU A 123 25.38 -5.21 8.46
N ALA A 124 25.94 -6.23 7.81
CA ALA A 124 25.48 -6.67 6.49
C ALA A 124 24.00 -7.10 6.52
N HIS A 125 23.61 -7.86 7.55
CA HIS A 125 22.22 -8.27 7.76
C HIS A 125 21.29 -7.07 7.98
N ALA A 126 21.65 -6.14 8.88
CA ALA A 126 20.87 -4.95 9.17
C ALA A 126 20.67 -4.07 7.93
N ASN A 127 21.72 -3.88 7.11
CA ASN A 127 21.65 -3.12 5.87
C ASN A 127 20.72 -3.81 4.84
N TYR A 128 20.83 -5.13 4.71
CA TYR A 128 19.98 -5.91 3.81
C TYR A 128 18.50 -5.84 4.21
N ILE A 129 18.20 -6.09 5.49
CA ILE A 129 16.85 -5.99 6.03
C ILE A 129 16.31 -4.55 5.97
N HIS A 130 17.16 -3.54 6.13
CA HIS A 130 16.77 -2.14 5.97
C HIS A 130 16.26 -1.85 4.56
N SER A 131 16.99 -2.29 3.53
CA SER A 131 16.58 -2.11 2.13
C SER A 131 15.28 -2.86 1.82
N ILE A 132 15.13 -4.09 2.31
CA ILE A 132 13.86 -4.84 2.21
C ILE A 132 12.73 -4.07 2.89
N ALA A 133 12.94 -3.60 4.12
CA ALA A 133 11.93 -2.89 4.89
C ALA A 133 11.51 -1.59 4.19
N GLU A 134 12.45 -0.82 3.67
CA GLU A 134 12.17 0.41 2.94
C GLU A 134 11.40 0.15 1.64
N HIS A 135 11.74 -0.93 0.93
CA HIS A 135 11.04 -1.34 -0.29
C HIS A 135 9.57 -1.71 -0.03
N PHE A 136 9.29 -2.47 1.03
CA PHE A 136 7.95 -2.99 1.31
C PHE A 136 7.06 -2.08 2.16
N TYR A 137 7.65 -1.35 3.12
CA TYR A 137 6.89 -0.56 4.10
C TYR A 137 7.10 0.94 3.94
N GLY A 138 8.01 1.36 3.07
CA GLY A 138 8.36 2.75 2.87
C GLY A 138 9.19 3.35 4.01
N PRO A 139 9.75 4.55 3.79
CA PRO A 139 10.72 5.16 4.69
C PRO A 139 10.13 5.58 6.05
N PHE A 140 8.82 5.85 6.14
CA PHE A 140 8.19 6.19 7.42
C PHE A 140 8.19 5.00 8.39
N SER A 141 7.93 3.78 7.88
CA SER A 141 7.84 2.56 8.69
C SER A 141 9.22 2.08 9.09
N THR A 142 10.17 2.21 8.17
CA THR A 142 11.59 2.03 8.44
C THR A 142 12.09 3.02 9.48
N GLY A 143 11.71 4.31 9.40
CA GLY A 143 12.03 5.31 10.42
C GLY A 143 11.47 4.97 11.80
N PHE A 144 10.23 4.48 11.87
CA PHE A 144 9.64 3.98 13.10
C PHE A 144 10.42 2.80 13.70
N ALA A 145 10.76 1.78 12.89
CA ALA A 145 11.58 0.64 13.30
C ALA A 145 12.96 1.09 13.84
N LEU A 146 13.63 2.01 13.14
CA LEU A 146 14.90 2.57 13.60
C LEU A 146 14.76 3.32 14.93
N SER A 147 13.64 4.00 15.18
CA SER A 147 13.39 4.63 16.49
C SER A 147 13.24 3.59 17.62
N ILE A 148 12.55 2.47 17.36
CA ILE A 148 12.46 1.34 18.30
C ILE A 148 13.83 0.71 18.57
N SER A 149 14.70 0.65 17.55
CA SER A 149 16.06 0.11 17.71
C SER A 149 16.84 0.82 18.83
N THR A 150 16.61 2.12 19.03
CA THR A 150 17.23 2.91 20.13
C THR A 150 16.82 2.38 21.50
N LEU A 151 15.54 2.02 21.68
CA LEU A 151 15.04 1.43 22.92
C LEU A 151 15.64 0.04 23.14
N PHE A 152 15.74 -0.79 22.10
CA PHE A 152 16.43 -2.08 22.21
C PHE A 152 17.92 -1.93 22.48
N THR A 153 18.58 -0.91 21.94
CA THR A 153 19.98 -0.62 22.25
C THR A 153 20.15 -0.28 23.72
N LEU A 154 19.26 0.52 24.30
CA LEU A 154 19.26 0.76 25.74
C LEU A 154 19.06 -0.53 26.55
N ALA A 155 18.16 -1.41 26.11
CA ALA A 155 17.95 -2.71 26.76
C ALA A 155 19.19 -3.62 26.69
N TRP A 156 19.87 -3.64 25.55
CA TRP A 156 21.12 -4.37 25.36
C TRP A 156 22.25 -3.82 26.22
N LEU A 157 22.43 -2.50 26.22
CA LEU A 157 23.47 -1.84 27.00
C LEU A 157 23.22 -1.98 28.50
N PHE A 158 21.96 -1.95 28.94
CA PHE A 158 21.61 -2.31 30.30
C PHE A 158 21.98 -3.77 30.61
N SER A 159 21.67 -4.70 29.70
CA SER A 159 21.94 -6.13 29.86
C SER A 159 23.43 -6.48 29.89
N PHE A 160 24.25 -5.81 29.07
CA PHE A 160 25.69 -6.07 28.99
C PHE A 160 26.54 -5.23 29.97
N PHE A 161 26.13 -4.00 30.27
CA PHE A 161 26.98 -3.02 30.98
C PHE A 161 26.37 -2.39 32.23
N ILE A 162 25.12 -2.71 32.59
CA ILE A 162 24.34 -1.93 33.58
C ILE A 162 24.32 -0.45 33.20
N TRP A 163 24.18 -0.16 31.91
CA TRP A 163 24.04 1.22 31.47
C TRP A 163 22.67 1.72 31.87
N VAL A 164 22.65 2.72 32.74
CA VAL A 164 21.45 3.48 33.10
C VAL A 164 21.63 4.90 32.60
N ILE A 165 20.67 5.40 31.82
CA ILE A 165 20.58 6.82 31.46
C ILE A 165 19.60 7.53 32.41
N GLU A 166 19.62 8.85 32.48
CA GLU A 166 18.69 9.57 33.34
C GLU A 166 17.24 9.38 32.87
N LEU A 167 16.28 9.43 33.80
CA LEU A 167 14.85 9.28 33.50
C LEU A 167 14.34 10.22 32.39
N PRO A 168 14.73 11.51 32.32
CA PRO A 168 14.33 12.40 31.23
C PRO A 168 14.80 11.92 29.84
N GLN A 169 15.97 11.26 29.77
CA GLN A 169 16.47 10.71 28.52
C GLN A 169 15.65 9.49 28.07
N TYR A 170 15.22 8.61 29.00
CA TYR A 170 14.25 7.56 28.67
C TYR A 170 12.94 8.14 28.16
N GLN A 171 12.41 9.16 28.83
CA GLN A 171 11.19 9.85 28.39
C GLN A 171 11.34 10.44 26.99
N ALA A 172 12.50 11.02 26.67
CA ALA A 172 12.80 11.51 25.33
C ALA A 172 12.79 10.40 24.27
N VAL A 173 13.45 9.26 24.52
CA VAL A 173 13.42 8.11 23.59
C VAL A 173 11.99 7.59 23.38
N PHE A 174 11.20 7.44 24.44
CA PHE A 174 9.79 7.04 24.30
C PHE A 174 8.96 8.07 23.52
N THR A 175 9.17 9.36 23.79
CA THR A 175 8.47 10.45 23.08
C THR A 175 8.81 10.46 21.59
N GLN A 176 10.06 10.16 21.23
CA GLN A 176 10.47 10.00 19.84
C GLN A 176 9.73 8.85 19.13
N ILE A 177 9.60 7.69 19.79
CA ILE A 177 8.81 6.56 19.27
C ILE A 177 7.34 6.98 19.10
N CYS A 178 6.76 7.70 20.05
CA CYS A 178 5.41 8.26 19.93
C CYS A 178 5.24 9.20 18.74
N GLY A 179 6.26 10.02 18.44
CA GLY A 179 6.24 10.89 17.26
C GLY A 179 6.12 10.09 15.96
N PHE A 180 6.91 9.04 15.79
CA PHE A 180 6.79 8.15 14.63
C PHE A 180 5.49 7.33 14.61
N LEU A 181 4.93 6.96 15.78
CA LEU A 181 3.59 6.36 15.85
C LEU A 181 2.50 7.30 15.35
N VAL A 182 2.60 8.61 15.62
CA VAL A 182 1.66 9.61 15.09
C VAL A 182 1.77 9.70 13.56
N ILE A 183 3.01 9.69 13.04
CA ILE A 183 3.25 9.66 11.58
C ILE A 183 2.62 8.40 10.99
N GLN A 184 2.87 7.24 11.58
CA GLN A 184 2.34 5.95 11.14
C GLN A 184 0.82 5.91 11.20
N ALA A 185 0.19 6.36 12.28
CA ALA A 185 -1.27 6.36 12.40
C ALA A 185 -1.97 7.16 11.28
N GLY A 186 -1.32 8.21 10.77
CA GLY A 186 -1.80 8.97 9.62
C GLY A 186 -1.60 8.28 8.27
N LEU A 187 -0.74 7.26 8.20
CA LEU A 187 -0.31 6.57 6.99
C LEU A 187 -0.78 5.10 6.92
N THR A 188 -1.12 4.47 8.04
CA THR A 188 -1.49 3.05 8.17
C THR A 188 -2.75 2.63 7.41
N THR A 189 -3.39 3.53 6.68
CA THR A 189 -4.43 3.15 5.74
C THR A 189 -3.83 2.60 4.44
N VAL A 190 -2.54 2.83 4.14
CA VAL A 190 -1.86 2.33 2.94
C VAL A 190 -1.69 0.84 3.06
N ALA A 191 -2.58 0.13 2.34
CA ALA A 191 -2.63 -1.32 2.13
C ALA A 191 -1.38 -1.96 2.71
N ALA A 192 -1.44 -2.30 3.99
CA ALA A 192 -0.41 -3.09 4.61
C ALA A 192 -0.35 -4.33 3.72
N SER A 193 0.68 -4.40 2.88
CA SER A 193 0.96 -5.60 2.13
C SER A 193 0.93 -6.71 3.16
N GLN A 194 0.41 -7.89 2.80
CA GLN A 194 0.29 -9.02 3.74
C GLN A 194 1.65 -9.45 4.34
N THR A 195 2.73 -8.78 3.98
CA THR A 195 4.05 -8.80 4.58
C THR A 195 4.00 -8.53 6.09
N PRO A 196 4.27 -9.54 6.92
CA PRO A 196 4.15 -9.46 8.38
C PRO A 196 5.16 -8.47 8.99
N TYR A 197 4.73 -7.72 10.02
CA TYR A 197 5.54 -6.74 10.77
C TYR A 197 6.86 -7.26 11.36
N ILE A 198 7.14 -8.56 11.23
CA ILE A 198 8.35 -9.20 11.72
C ILE A 198 9.61 -8.65 11.06
N THR A 199 9.55 -8.20 9.80
CA THR A 199 10.72 -7.65 9.10
C THR A 199 11.14 -6.28 9.67
N LEU A 200 10.17 -5.45 10.08
CA LEU A 200 10.46 -4.20 10.81
C LEU A 200 11.01 -4.47 12.22
N LEU A 201 10.53 -5.53 12.87
CA LEU A 201 11.05 -5.95 14.18
C LEU A 201 12.47 -6.48 14.06
N ASP A 202 12.76 -7.28 13.02
CA ASP A 202 14.11 -7.78 12.72
C ASP A 202 15.08 -6.64 12.43
N LEU A 203 14.65 -5.65 11.63
CA LEU A 203 15.43 -4.43 11.42
C LEU A 203 15.81 -3.77 12.75
N SER A 204 14.79 -3.52 13.58
CA SER A 204 14.95 -2.85 14.87
C SER A 204 15.95 -3.61 15.76
N PHE A 205 15.82 -4.93 15.80
CA PHE A 205 16.65 -5.81 16.61
C PHE A 205 18.09 -5.88 16.08
N SER A 206 18.27 -6.14 14.79
CA SER A 206 19.57 -6.25 14.11
C SER A 206 20.39 -4.97 14.23
N VAL A 207 19.77 -3.80 14.01
CA VAL A 207 20.42 -2.49 14.23
C VAL A 207 20.80 -2.33 15.70
N SER A 208 19.88 -2.62 16.63
CA SER A 208 20.13 -2.42 18.04
C SER A 208 21.29 -3.27 18.59
N LEU A 209 21.40 -4.52 18.14
CA LEU A 209 22.45 -5.46 18.51
C LEU A 209 23.79 -5.04 17.91
N THR A 210 23.79 -4.56 16.66
CA THR A 210 24.98 -3.99 16.00
C THR A 210 25.52 -2.81 16.81
N LEU A 211 24.64 -1.88 17.19
CA LEU A 211 24.98 -0.70 17.99
C LEU A 211 25.51 -1.06 19.39
N ALA A 212 24.89 -2.05 20.05
CA ALA A 212 25.35 -2.53 21.35
C ALA A 212 26.72 -3.22 21.26
N LEU A 213 26.93 -4.07 20.24
CA LEU A 213 28.17 -4.81 20.04
C LEU A 213 29.34 -3.90 19.69
N ILE A 214 29.14 -2.89 18.84
CA ILE A 214 30.21 -1.95 18.53
C ILE A 214 30.59 -1.08 19.73
N THR A 215 29.60 -0.71 20.55
CA THR A 215 29.85 -0.01 21.82
C THR A 215 30.63 -0.89 22.78
N CYS A 216 30.30 -2.19 22.86
CA CYS A 216 31.06 -3.18 23.61
C CYS A 216 32.53 -3.22 23.17
N ILE A 217 32.78 -3.29 21.86
CA ILE A 217 34.14 -3.34 21.32
C ILE A 217 34.90 -2.05 21.66
N TYR A 218 34.32 -0.87 21.46
CA TYR A 218 34.99 0.42 21.73
C TYR A 218 35.31 0.64 23.21
N ARG A 219 34.44 0.18 24.12
CA ARG A 219 34.60 0.38 25.55
C ARG A 219 35.48 -0.68 26.22
N THR A 220 35.70 -1.82 25.57
CA THR A 220 36.47 -2.92 26.17
C THR A 220 37.96 -2.83 25.82
N PRO A 221 38.87 -2.90 26.81
CA PRO A 221 40.30 -2.81 26.54
C PRO A 221 40.80 -3.98 25.69
N HIS A 222 41.31 -3.67 24.49
CA HIS A 222 41.86 -4.62 23.54
C HIS A 222 43.15 -4.12 22.90
N ASN A 223 43.98 -5.06 22.41
CA ASN A 223 45.30 -4.76 21.82
C ASN A 223 45.25 -4.32 20.34
N ILE A 224 44.08 -4.02 19.79
CA ILE A 224 43.87 -3.56 18.40
C ILE A 224 43.70 -2.04 18.42
N SER A 225 44.37 -1.30 17.53
CA SER A 225 44.13 0.14 17.38
C SER A 225 42.76 0.39 16.75
N LEU A 226 42.14 1.54 17.03
CA LEU A 226 40.82 1.88 16.50
C LEU A 226 40.78 1.84 14.96
N GLU A 227 41.85 2.29 14.32
CA GLU A 227 41.97 2.33 12.86
C GLU A 227 42.11 0.93 12.26
N ALA A 228 42.85 0.04 12.93
CA ALA A 228 42.97 -1.35 12.52
C ALA A 228 41.65 -2.10 12.73
N LEU A 229 40.90 -1.73 13.78
CA LEU A 229 39.57 -2.25 14.06
C LEU A 229 38.58 -1.88 12.94
N HIS A 230 38.53 -0.60 12.54
CA HIS A 230 37.69 -0.15 11.42
C HIS A 230 38.08 -0.81 10.09
N THR A 231 39.38 -0.91 9.82
CA THR A 231 39.88 -1.58 8.59
C THR A 231 39.44 -3.04 8.56
N LEU A 232 39.57 -3.76 9.69
CA LEU A 232 39.14 -5.15 9.81
C LEU A 232 37.62 -5.30 9.67
N LEU A 233 36.84 -4.39 10.27
CA LEU A 233 35.39 -4.39 10.19
C LEU A 233 34.91 -4.25 8.74
N PHE A 234 35.41 -3.25 8.00
CA PHE A 234 35.00 -3.02 6.62
C PHE A 234 35.55 -4.10 5.66
N ALA A 235 36.72 -4.67 5.93
CA ALA A 235 37.23 -5.80 5.15
C ALA A 235 36.34 -7.05 5.31
N ALA A 236 35.95 -7.38 6.55
CA ALA A 236 35.04 -8.49 6.83
C ALA A 236 33.65 -8.25 6.23
N SER A 237 33.13 -7.03 6.36
CA SER A 237 31.83 -6.63 5.80
C SER A 237 31.82 -6.69 4.26
N LEU A 238 32.87 -6.20 3.60
CA LEU A 238 33.04 -6.31 2.15
C LEU A 238 33.07 -7.78 1.71
N PHE A 239 33.81 -8.64 2.42
CA PHE A 239 33.86 -10.06 2.10
C PHE A 239 32.47 -10.71 2.20
N ILE A 240 31.70 -10.42 3.25
CA ILE A 240 30.34 -10.94 3.42
C ILE A 240 29.42 -10.46 2.30
N ASN A 241 29.46 -9.17 1.93
CA ASN A 241 28.66 -8.62 0.84
C ASN A 241 29.03 -9.22 -0.52
N LEU A 242 30.33 -9.49 -0.78
CA LEU A 242 30.76 -10.20 -1.99
C LEU A 242 30.24 -11.64 -2.04
N VAL A 243 30.19 -12.34 -0.89
CA VAL A 243 29.58 -13.68 -0.82
C VAL A 243 28.08 -13.62 -1.10
N LEU A 244 27.36 -12.65 -0.51
CA LEU A 244 25.93 -12.47 -0.75
C LEU A 244 25.64 -12.12 -2.22
N LEU A 245 26.44 -11.24 -2.83
CA LEU A 245 26.34 -10.91 -4.25
C LEU A 245 26.55 -12.15 -5.13
N GLY A 246 27.56 -12.98 -4.80
CA GLY A 246 27.83 -14.23 -5.51
C GLY A 246 26.72 -15.27 -5.38
N ILE A 247 26.05 -15.35 -4.22
CA ILE A 247 24.90 -16.24 -4.01
C ILE A 247 23.69 -15.77 -4.81
N HIS A 248 23.42 -14.46 -4.85
CA HIS A 248 22.21 -13.94 -5.46
C HIS A 248 22.26 -13.81 -6.97
N ASN A 249 23.44 -13.56 -7.57
CA ASN A 249 23.54 -13.48 -9.03
C ASN A 249 24.99 -13.57 -9.52
N ALA A 250 25.43 -14.77 -9.90
CA ALA A 250 26.71 -14.95 -10.60
C ALA A 250 26.75 -14.24 -11.98
N GLU A 251 25.59 -14.03 -12.61
CA GLU A 251 25.47 -13.40 -13.94
C GLU A 251 25.65 -11.87 -13.93
N VAL A 252 25.35 -11.22 -12.81
CA VAL A 252 25.49 -9.76 -12.61
C VAL A 252 26.95 -9.32 -12.69
N LEU A 253 27.89 -10.16 -12.26
CA LEU A 253 29.33 -9.92 -12.41
C LEU A 253 29.83 -10.07 -13.85
N ALA A 254 29.07 -10.73 -14.74
CA ALA A 254 29.49 -11.05 -16.10
C ALA A 254 28.99 -10.05 -17.15
N THR A 255 28.06 -9.15 -16.82
CA THR A 255 27.48 -8.20 -17.77
C THR A 255 27.90 -6.76 -17.44
N PRO A 256 28.31 -5.94 -18.44
CA PRO A 256 28.62 -4.54 -18.21
C PRO A 256 27.36 -3.79 -17.74
N HIS A 257 27.43 -3.24 -16.52
CA HIS A 257 26.30 -2.54 -15.90
C HIS A 257 26.16 -1.11 -16.45
N ASP A 258 25.29 -0.93 -17.43
CA ASP A 258 24.78 0.41 -17.84
C ASP A 258 23.88 1.04 -16.75
N ARG A 259 23.61 0.33 -15.65
CA ARG A 259 22.68 0.75 -14.58
C ARG A 259 23.32 1.55 -13.44
N PHE A 260 24.64 1.56 -13.31
CA PHE A 260 25.31 2.27 -12.22
C PHE A 260 25.46 3.77 -12.55
N SER A 261 24.41 4.53 -12.29
CA SER A 261 24.39 5.97 -12.59
C SER A 261 25.28 6.78 -11.64
N PHE A 262 25.66 7.98 -12.06
CA PHE A 262 26.36 8.95 -11.22
C PHE A 262 25.59 9.27 -9.91
N TRP A 263 24.26 9.28 -9.96
CA TRP A 263 23.42 9.54 -8.79
C TRP A 263 23.49 8.41 -7.76
N VAL A 264 23.49 7.15 -8.22
CA VAL A 264 23.68 5.98 -7.34
C VAL A 264 25.05 6.03 -6.68
N PHE A 265 26.10 6.38 -7.43
CA PHE A 265 27.43 6.58 -6.84
C PHE A 265 27.43 7.66 -5.75
N LEU A 266 26.78 8.80 -5.98
CA LEU A 266 26.70 9.89 -5.01
C LEU A 266 25.93 9.46 -3.74
N GLN A 267 24.88 8.66 -3.89
CA GLN A 267 24.17 8.04 -2.76
C GLN A 267 25.11 7.11 -1.96
N CYS A 268 25.90 6.27 -2.64
CA CYS A 268 26.90 5.43 -1.96
C CYS A 268 27.92 6.28 -1.17
N VAL A 269 28.41 7.39 -1.74
CA VAL A 269 29.33 8.30 -1.02
C VAL A 269 28.66 8.94 0.18
N GLY A 270 27.40 9.39 0.04
CA GLY A 270 26.59 9.91 1.15
C GLY A 270 26.44 8.88 2.27
N GLN A 271 26.13 7.63 1.93
CA GLN A 271 26.01 6.54 2.89
C GLN A 271 27.33 6.26 3.63
N VAL A 272 28.46 6.25 2.92
CA VAL A 272 29.81 6.11 3.53
C VAL A 272 30.05 7.22 4.57
N ALA A 273 29.71 8.46 4.25
CA ALA A 273 29.88 9.59 5.17
C ALA A 273 28.99 9.46 6.41
N LEU A 274 27.73 9.04 6.23
CA LEU A 274 26.80 8.78 7.33
C LEU A 274 27.31 7.67 8.25
N ASP A 275 27.76 6.55 7.70
CA ASP A 275 28.24 5.41 8.48
C ASP A 275 29.51 5.74 9.27
N LEU A 276 30.48 6.42 8.64
CA LEU A 276 31.71 6.86 9.33
C LEU A 276 31.41 7.89 10.43
N THR A 277 30.47 8.81 10.17
CA THR A 277 30.02 9.79 11.19
C THR A 277 29.31 9.06 12.33
N GLY A 278 28.50 8.05 12.04
CA GLY A 278 27.85 7.22 13.04
C GLY A 278 28.86 6.52 13.94
N LEU A 279 29.91 5.92 13.37
CA LEU A 279 31.01 5.32 14.15
C LEU A 279 31.71 6.35 15.04
N LEU A 280 31.91 7.56 14.54
CA LEU A 280 32.51 8.66 15.31
C LEU A 280 31.60 9.09 16.46
N VAL A 281 30.28 9.20 16.25
CA VAL A 281 29.30 9.52 17.30
C VAL A 281 29.30 8.44 18.38
N ILE A 282 29.29 7.16 18.00
CA ILE A 282 29.33 6.05 18.98
C ILE A 282 30.63 6.11 19.79
N TYR A 283 31.76 6.39 19.12
CA TYR A 283 33.07 6.48 19.77
C TYR A 283 33.17 7.67 20.74
N ALA A 284 32.73 8.86 20.31
CA ALA A 284 32.84 10.10 21.07
C ALA A 284 31.74 10.25 22.12
N MET A 285 30.56 9.69 21.87
CA MET A 285 29.39 9.78 22.73
C MET A 285 28.95 8.34 23.09
N ASP A 286 27.92 7.84 22.41
CA ASP A 286 27.36 6.51 22.61
C ASP A 286 26.37 6.11 21.51
N ALA A 287 25.99 4.83 21.53
CA ALA A 287 25.04 4.26 20.59
C ALA A 287 23.60 4.79 20.70
N PRO A 288 23.00 5.00 21.90
CA PRO A 288 21.67 5.62 21.99
C PRO A 288 21.62 7.01 21.35
N THR A 289 22.68 7.81 21.50
CA THR A 289 22.79 9.13 20.86
C THR A 289 22.72 9.03 19.35
N LEU A 290 23.39 8.04 18.73
CA LEU A 290 23.29 7.81 17.30
C LEU A 290 21.84 7.51 16.87
N GLY A 291 21.13 6.67 17.63
CA GLY A 291 19.72 6.36 17.37
C GLY A 291 18.80 7.60 17.44
N VAL A 292 19.02 8.47 18.42
CA VAL A 292 18.31 9.73 18.56
C VAL A 292 18.61 10.69 17.40
N LEU A 293 19.88 10.81 16.98
CA LEU A 293 20.29 11.64 15.84
C LEU A 293 19.74 11.12 14.51
N ALA A 294 19.73 9.81 14.30
CA ALA A 294 19.16 9.20 13.10
C ALA A 294 17.67 9.52 12.97
N SER A 295 16.93 9.40 14.07
CA SER A 295 15.51 9.76 14.16
C SER A 295 15.27 11.26 13.93
N LEU A 296 16.12 12.14 14.48
CA LEU A 296 16.07 13.58 14.23
C LEU A 296 16.28 13.89 12.74
N GLY A 297 17.29 13.26 12.13
CA GLY A 297 17.60 13.40 10.70
C GLY A 297 16.41 12.98 9.82
N ALA A 298 15.78 11.83 10.13
CA ALA A 298 14.58 11.36 9.43
C ALA A 298 13.41 12.34 9.54
N ALA A 299 13.12 12.86 10.74
CA ALA A 299 12.05 13.85 10.94
C ALA A 299 12.28 15.15 10.14
N ILE A 300 13.52 15.66 10.13
CA ILE A 300 13.89 16.84 9.34
C ILE A 300 13.74 16.56 7.84
N HIS A 301 14.16 15.36 7.40
CA HIS A 301 14.04 14.95 6.01
C HIS A 301 12.58 14.88 5.55
N PHE A 302 11.70 14.26 6.35
CA PHE A 302 10.27 14.17 6.05
C PHE A 302 9.61 15.54 5.97
N LEU A 303 9.88 16.44 6.92
CA LEU A 303 9.38 17.82 6.87
C LEU A 303 9.88 18.57 5.63
N SER A 304 11.16 18.38 5.27
CA SER A 304 11.76 19.01 4.10
C SER A 304 11.10 18.54 2.81
N ILE A 305 10.78 17.24 2.70
CA ILE A 305 10.05 16.70 1.54
C ILE A 305 8.63 17.25 1.49
N SER A 306 7.88 17.23 2.60
CA SER A 306 6.53 17.81 2.64
C SER A 306 6.54 19.28 2.19
N PHE A 307 7.53 20.05 2.66
CA PHE A 307 7.66 21.47 2.30
C PHE A 307 8.03 21.69 0.82
N THR A 308 9.00 20.94 0.31
CA THR A 308 9.48 21.10 -1.08
C THR A 308 8.48 20.58 -2.12
N THR A 309 7.65 19.60 -1.77
CA THR A 309 6.63 19.02 -2.66
C THR A 309 5.28 19.73 -2.58
N GLY A 310 5.04 20.51 -1.53
CA GLY A 310 3.76 21.18 -1.29
C GLY A 310 2.64 20.25 -0.79
N VAL A 311 2.95 18.98 -0.51
CA VAL A 311 1.99 18.00 0.01
C VAL A 311 2.14 17.93 1.53
N PHE A 312 1.09 18.34 2.26
CA PHE A 312 1.12 18.44 3.72
C PHE A 312 0.10 17.51 4.38
N SER A 313 0.60 16.65 5.28
CA SER A 313 -0.23 15.86 6.20
C SER A 313 -0.03 16.37 7.62
N GLY A 314 -1.12 16.66 8.33
CA GLY A 314 -1.08 17.11 9.72
C GLY A 314 -0.37 16.10 10.64
N TYR A 315 -0.54 14.80 10.37
CA TYR A 315 0.12 13.72 11.10
C TYR A 315 1.63 13.74 10.93
N VAL A 316 2.11 13.90 9.69
CA VAL A 316 3.56 14.00 9.39
C VAL A 316 4.15 15.22 10.09
N ALA A 317 3.49 16.37 10.01
CA ALA A 317 3.97 17.61 10.63
C ALA A 317 4.06 17.49 12.17
N VAL A 318 2.97 17.08 12.82
CA VAL A 318 2.92 16.93 14.29
C VAL A 318 3.88 15.86 14.77
N GLY A 319 3.90 14.70 14.11
CA GLY A 319 4.79 13.60 14.47
C GLY A 319 6.26 13.96 14.35
N CYS A 320 6.67 14.65 13.27
CA CYS A 320 8.05 15.12 13.12
C CYS A 320 8.43 16.17 14.18
N LEU A 321 7.53 17.09 14.52
CA LEU A 321 7.75 18.07 15.59
C LEU A 321 7.97 17.39 16.94
N ILE A 322 7.17 16.36 17.27
CA ILE A 322 7.35 15.55 18.48
C ILE A 322 8.73 14.90 18.50
N VAL A 323 9.17 14.29 17.38
CA VAL A 323 10.51 13.68 17.26
C VAL A 323 11.62 14.70 17.48
N ILE A 324 11.50 15.89 16.89
CA ILE A 324 12.49 16.97 17.02
C ILE A 324 12.59 17.43 18.49
N ILE A 325 11.45 17.72 19.13
CA ILE A 325 11.41 18.16 20.54
C ILE A 325 11.99 17.09 21.46
N ALA A 326 11.66 15.82 21.23
CA ALA A 326 12.20 14.69 21.98
C ALA A 326 13.73 14.61 21.85
N SER A 327 14.24 14.75 20.62
CA SER A 327 15.68 14.69 20.34
C SER A 327 16.43 15.85 21.00
N VAL A 328 15.90 17.07 20.92
CA VAL A 328 16.48 18.24 21.61
C VAL A 328 16.46 18.05 23.13
N SER A 329 15.35 17.55 23.68
CA SER A 329 15.24 17.25 25.12
C SER A 329 16.28 16.23 25.57
N TYR A 330 16.51 15.17 24.78
CA TYR A 330 17.53 14.16 25.07
C TYR A 330 18.93 14.79 25.25
N PHE A 331 19.29 15.75 24.39
CA PHE A 331 20.57 16.45 24.48
C PHE A 331 20.63 17.47 25.62
N ILE A 332 19.54 18.18 25.91
CA ILE A 332 19.49 19.14 27.03
C ILE A 332 19.74 18.45 28.38
N TYR A 333 19.21 17.24 28.55
CA TYR A 333 19.35 16.48 29.80
C TYR A 333 20.61 15.62 29.87
N ARG A 334 21.41 15.58 28.79
CA ARG A 334 22.72 14.91 28.82
C ARG A 334 23.71 15.80 29.58
N LYS A 335 24.13 15.40 30.77
CA LYS A 335 25.18 16.11 31.51
C LYS A 335 26.57 15.71 31.03
N ASP A 336 27.46 16.68 30.86
CA ASP A 336 28.87 16.46 30.49
C ASP A 336 29.67 15.70 31.57
N ASP A 337 29.19 15.68 32.83
CA ASP A 337 29.90 15.09 33.97
C ASP A 337 29.80 13.55 34.08
N GLU A 338 29.11 12.85 33.16
CA GLU A 338 28.92 11.39 33.22
C GLU A 338 30.15 10.55 32.79
N GLU A 339 31.23 11.17 32.29
CA GLU A 339 32.44 10.44 31.88
C GLU A 339 33.08 9.61 33.03
N ASN A 340 32.83 9.97 34.29
CA ASN A 340 33.40 9.31 35.46
C ASN A 340 32.61 8.09 35.99
N TYR A 341 31.37 7.85 35.53
CA TYR A 341 30.52 6.76 36.08
C TYR A 341 30.41 5.52 35.19
N LEU A 342 30.98 5.54 33.98
CA LEU A 342 31.03 4.40 33.06
C LEU A 342 32.07 3.33 33.43
N THR A 343 32.50 3.26 34.69
CA THR A 343 33.27 2.10 35.16
C THR A 343 32.34 0.89 35.16
N LEU A 344 32.70 -0.11 34.36
CA LEU A 344 32.11 -1.45 34.29
C LEU A 344 31.96 -2.05 35.70
N LYS A 345 30.88 -1.71 36.41
CA LYS A 345 30.54 -2.36 37.67
C LYS A 345 30.00 -3.72 37.29
N ALA A 346 30.90 -4.69 37.15
CA ALA A 346 30.51 -6.10 37.13
C ALA A 346 29.69 -6.34 38.40
N GLY A 347 28.37 -6.41 38.27
CA GLY A 347 27.49 -6.58 39.41
C GLY A 347 27.89 -7.86 40.12
N HIS A 348 28.28 -7.81 41.39
CA HIS A 348 28.60 -9.04 42.12
C HIS A 348 27.29 -9.76 42.48
N GLY A 349 27.21 -11.08 42.26
CA GLY A 349 26.07 -11.91 42.65
C GLY A 349 24.87 -11.87 41.69
N MET A 350 23.67 -11.61 42.22
CA MET A 350 22.39 -11.72 41.49
C MET A 350 22.29 -10.81 40.26
N ALA A 351 22.91 -9.63 40.29
CA ALA A 351 22.90 -8.70 39.16
C ALA A 351 23.59 -9.29 37.92
N PHE A 352 24.70 -10.04 38.10
CA PHE A 352 25.37 -10.74 37.00
C PHE A 352 24.52 -11.87 36.41
N ILE A 353 23.84 -12.64 37.28
CA ILE A 353 22.92 -13.70 36.81
C ILE A 353 21.78 -13.09 36.01
N THR A 354 21.17 -12.01 36.49
CA THR A 354 20.10 -11.29 35.78
C THR A 354 20.58 -10.73 34.43
N GLN A 355 21.81 -10.20 34.36
CA GLN A 355 22.42 -9.73 33.11
C GLN A 355 22.62 -10.85 32.09
N VAL A 356 23.25 -11.95 32.52
CA VAL A 356 23.51 -13.10 31.64
C VAL A 356 22.20 -13.70 31.13
N LEU A 357 21.19 -13.84 32.01
CA LEU A 357 19.87 -14.33 31.61
C LEU A 357 19.15 -13.35 30.66
N SER A 358 19.25 -12.04 30.90
CA SER A 358 18.64 -11.02 30.03
C SER A 358 19.29 -10.98 28.65
N ALA A 359 20.62 -11.02 28.59
CA ALA A 359 21.37 -11.07 27.34
C ALA A 359 21.11 -12.37 26.56
N ALA A 360 21.07 -13.52 27.26
CA ALA A 360 20.72 -14.80 26.64
C ALA A 360 19.28 -14.81 26.10
N PHE A 361 18.34 -14.29 26.86
CA PHE A 361 16.94 -14.15 26.44
C PHE A 361 16.81 -13.27 25.19
N LEU A 362 17.41 -12.07 25.20
CA LEU A 362 17.39 -11.18 24.05
C LEU A 362 18.03 -11.82 22.83
N LEU A 363 19.14 -12.56 22.99
CA LEU A 363 19.81 -13.25 21.89
C LEU A 363 18.94 -14.38 21.30
N ILE A 364 18.28 -15.18 22.13
CA ILE A 364 17.36 -16.24 21.68
C ILE A 364 16.18 -15.65 20.91
N VAL A 365 15.55 -14.60 21.46
CA VAL A 365 14.45 -13.88 20.81
C VAL A 365 14.90 -13.29 19.48
N GLY A 366 16.10 -12.71 19.44
CA GLY A 366 16.73 -12.19 18.24
C GLY A 366 16.89 -13.20 17.13
N VAL A 367 17.54 -14.32 17.45
CA VAL A 367 17.74 -15.41 16.48
C VAL A 367 16.40 -15.93 15.96
N HIS A 368 15.38 -16.02 16.81
CA HIS A 368 14.04 -16.41 16.38
C HIS A 368 13.42 -15.39 15.40
N ILE A 369 13.52 -14.09 15.69
CA ILE A 369 13.02 -13.01 14.82
C ILE A 369 13.73 -13.04 13.45
N VAL A 370 15.06 -13.17 13.43
CA VAL A 370 15.86 -13.26 12.20
C VAL A 370 15.45 -14.47 11.36
N ILE A 371 15.29 -15.65 11.99
CA ILE A 371 14.88 -16.87 11.29
C ILE A 371 13.47 -16.69 10.70
N ALA A 372 12.52 -16.19 11.50
CA ALA A 372 11.16 -15.98 11.05
C ALA A 372 11.09 -14.98 9.88
N SER A 373 11.76 -13.82 9.99
CA SER A 373 11.81 -12.82 8.91
C SER A 373 12.45 -13.38 7.64
N SER A 374 13.57 -14.13 7.75
CA SER A 374 14.22 -14.73 6.59
C SER A 374 13.32 -15.70 5.82
N SER A 375 12.49 -16.48 6.53
CA SER A 375 11.59 -17.45 5.92
C SER A 375 10.44 -16.79 5.15
N GLU A 376 9.93 -15.67 5.66
CA GLU A 376 8.82 -14.93 5.07
C GLU A 376 9.31 -14.02 3.93
N ASN A 377 10.44 -13.35 4.10
CA ASN A 377 11.06 -12.53 3.06
C ASN A 377 11.40 -13.38 1.82
N ALA A 378 11.85 -14.63 1.99
CA ALA A 378 12.12 -15.53 0.87
C ALA A 378 10.87 -15.88 0.06
N LEU A 379 9.69 -15.90 0.69
CA LEU A 379 8.42 -16.16 0.02
C LEU A 379 7.91 -14.89 -0.67
N VAL A 380 7.96 -13.75 0.02
CA VAL A 380 7.50 -12.46 -0.52
C VAL A 380 8.34 -12.02 -1.72
N LEU A 381 9.66 -12.12 -1.64
CA LEU A 381 10.58 -11.77 -2.74
C LEU A 381 10.38 -12.63 -4.00
N ARG A 382 9.75 -13.81 -3.90
CA ARG A 382 9.43 -14.65 -5.07
C ARG A 382 8.15 -14.25 -5.79
N TYR A 383 7.27 -13.49 -5.15
CA TYR A 383 5.92 -13.21 -5.68
C TYR A 383 5.55 -11.73 -5.74
N ALA A 384 6.35 -10.83 -5.16
CA ALA A 384 6.02 -9.42 -5.06
C ALA A 384 6.56 -8.62 -6.24
N ASP A 385 5.66 -8.23 -7.16
CA ASP A 385 5.89 -7.20 -8.18
C ASP A 385 5.60 -5.80 -7.60
N VAL A 386 6.15 -5.52 -6.41
CA VAL A 386 5.81 -4.32 -5.62
C VAL A 386 6.79 -3.20 -5.96
N LYS A 387 6.27 -2.05 -6.40
CA LYS A 387 7.10 -0.86 -6.60
C LYS A 387 7.35 -0.18 -5.25
N PRO A 388 8.58 0.30 -4.97
CA PRO A 388 8.85 1.02 -3.73
C PRO A 388 7.98 2.27 -3.65
N ALA A 389 7.27 2.44 -2.55
CA ALA A 389 6.39 3.57 -2.34
C ALA A 389 7.20 4.87 -2.20
N LYS A 390 6.92 5.87 -3.04
CA LYS A 390 7.54 7.19 -2.89
C LYS A 390 6.88 7.93 -1.73
N ILE A 391 7.66 8.74 -1.01
CA ILE A 391 7.15 9.59 0.08
C ILE A 391 5.99 10.48 -0.40
N THR A 392 6.08 11.04 -1.60
CA THR A 392 5.02 11.86 -2.21
C THR A 392 3.69 11.12 -2.36
N ASP A 393 3.76 9.86 -2.73
CA ASP A 393 2.59 9.02 -2.99
C ASP A 393 1.94 8.67 -1.65
N LEU A 394 2.74 8.35 -0.64
CA LEU A 394 2.28 8.09 0.73
C LEU A 394 1.62 9.32 1.38
N ILE A 395 2.17 10.52 1.18
CA ILE A 395 1.57 11.75 1.71
C ILE A 395 0.28 12.09 0.93
N SER A 396 0.26 11.92 -0.39
CA SER A 396 -0.93 12.17 -1.21
C SER A 396 -2.07 11.20 -0.86
N ASP A 397 -1.74 9.93 -0.62
CA ASP A 397 -2.66 8.91 -0.12
C ASP A 397 -3.29 9.30 1.23
N SER A 398 -2.53 9.94 2.12
CA SER A 398 -3.04 10.40 3.41
C SER A 398 -4.08 11.52 3.30
N LEU A 399 -4.20 12.15 2.13
CA LEU A 399 -5.21 13.18 1.84
C LEU A 399 -6.52 12.58 1.30
N VAL A 400 -6.56 11.29 0.95
CA VAL A 400 -7.75 10.63 0.42
C VAL A 400 -8.76 10.41 1.56
N THR A 401 -9.92 11.06 1.48
CA THR A 401 -10.96 11.03 2.53
C THR A 401 -11.75 9.72 2.60
N CYS A 402 -11.80 8.95 1.51
CA CYS A 402 -12.45 7.64 1.43
C CYS A 402 -11.51 6.66 0.73
N ARG A 403 -10.99 5.68 1.47
CA ARG A 403 -10.04 4.70 0.91
C ARG A 403 -10.75 3.44 0.43
N ARG A 404 -10.43 3.00 -0.79
CA ARG A 404 -10.93 1.73 -1.34
C ARG A 404 -10.52 0.57 -0.45
N LYS A 405 -11.52 -0.22 -0.05
CA LYS A 405 -11.29 -1.53 0.55
C LYS A 405 -10.61 -2.41 -0.50
N PRO A 406 -9.43 -2.98 -0.22
CA PRO A 406 -8.77 -3.86 -1.17
C PRO A 406 -9.69 -5.06 -1.44
N LEU A 407 -9.83 -5.41 -2.71
CA LEU A 407 -10.45 -6.67 -3.11
C LEU A 407 -9.48 -7.81 -2.72
N LEU A 408 -10.04 -8.97 -2.35
CA LEU A 408 -9.25 -10.09 -1.84
C LEU A 408 -8.35 -10.68 -2.93
N SER A 409 -8.74 -10.52 -4.20
CA SER A 409 -7.96 -10.96 -5.35
C SER A 409 -7.13 -9.84 -5.96
N THR A 410 -5.84 -10.13 -6.12
CA THR A 410 -4.95 -9.37 -7.00
C THR A 410 -5.48 -9.47 -8.44
N SER A 411 -5.39 -8.37 -9.20
CA SER A 411 -5.83 -8.25 -10.60
C SER A 411 -5.83 -9.58 -11.36
N TRP A 412 -7.02 -10.08 -11.71
CA TRP A 412 -7.19 -11.39 -12.38
C TRP A 412 -6.63 -11.41 -13.80
N TYR A 413 -6.26 -10.25 -14.34
CA TYR A 413 -5.66 -10.15 -15.65
C TYR A 413 -4.14 -10.34 -15.51
N PRO A 414 -3.55 -11.42 -16.04
CA PRO A 414 -2.16 -11.82 -15.75
C PRO A 414 -1.11 -10.97 -16.48
N HIS A 415 -1.51 -9.89 -17.14
CA HIS A 415 -0.66 -9.07 -17.98
C HIS A 415 -0.77 -7.60 -17.60
N GLU A 416 0.22 -6.81 -18.01
CA GLU A 416 0.11 -5.36 -17.90
C GLU A 416 -1.04 -4.84 -18.79
N ARG A 417 -2.01 -4.17 -18.17
CA ARG A 417 -3.16 -3.57 -18.85
C ARG A 417 -2.71 -2.36 -19.67
N SER A 418 -3.21 -2.26 -20.90
CA SER A 418 -3.11 -1.06 -21.74
C SER A 418 -4.30 -0.12 -21.58
N TYR A 419 -5.41 -0.61 -21.04
CA TYR A 419 -6.68 0.07 -20.95
C TYR A 419 -6.96 0.52 -19.50
N HIS A 420 -7.34 1.79 -19.33
CA HIS A 420 -7.45 2.41 -18.00
C HIS A 420 -8.72 3.25 -17.77
N ALA A 421 -9.68 3.24 -18.70
CA ALA A 421 -10.86 4.12 -18.58
C ALA A 421 -11.80 3.74 -17.42
N PHE A 422 -11.62 2.56 -16.81
CA PHE A 422 -12.45 2.05 -15.72
C PHE A 422 -11.62 1.61 -14.50
N ASP A 423 -10.39 2.13 -14.34
CA ASP A 423 -9.50 1.81 -13.20
C ASP A 423 -10.12 2.17 -11.84
N ASP A 424 -10.97 3.19 -11.83
CA ASP A 424 -11.60 3.76 -10.65
C ASP A 424 -13.07 3.37 -10.47
N VAL A 425 -13.58 2.50 -11.35
CA VAL A 425 -14.96 2.00 -11.33
C VAL A 425 -14.99 0.60 -10.73
N LEU A 426 -15.98 0.35 -9.86
CA LEU A 426 -16.30 -1.00 -9.39
C LEU A 426 -17.36 -1.62 -10.31
N LEU A 427 -17.00 -2.70 -10.99
CA LEU A 427 -17.95 -3.54 -11.70
C LEU A 427 -18.57 -4.54 -10.71
N ILE A 428 -19.84 -4.34 -10.40
CA ILE A 428 -20.64 -5.21 -9.53
C ILE A 428 -21.40 -6.18 -10.43
N VAL A 429 -21.01 -7.45 -10.37
CA VAL A 429 -21.64 -8.53 -11.13
C VAL A 429 -22.45 -9.40 -10.19
N PHE A 430 -23.78 -9.34 -10.28
CA PHE A 430 -24.63 -10.21 -9.48
C PHE A 430 -24.94 -11.53 -10.19
N PHE A 431 -25.21 -12.58 -9.41
CA PHE A 431 -25.68 -13.86 -9.94
C PHE A 431 -26.76 -14.49 -9.07
N SER A 432 -27.73 -15.10 -9.75
CA SER A 432 -28.93 -15.67 -9.12
C SER A 432 -29.17 -17.15 -9.44
N HIS A 433 -28.43 -17.79 -10.36
CA HIS A 433 -28.66 -19.20 -10.68
C HIS A 433 -27.38 -19.99 -10.90
N ALA A 434 -27.30 -21.18 -10.29
CA ALA A 434 -26.26 -22.17 -10.58
C ALA A 434 -26.32 -22.71 -12.03
N ARG A 435 -27.42 -22.47 -12.76
CA ARG A 435 -27.60 -22.89 -14.17
C ARG A 435 -26.55 -22.29 -15.13
N TYR A 436 -25.73 -21.36 -14.67
CA TYR A 436 -24.80 -20.59 -15.50
C TYR A 436 -23.39 -20.53 -14.92
N ASP A 437 -22.96 -21.54 -14.18
CA ASP A 437 -21.60 -21.64 -13.63
C ASP A 437 -20.50 -21.31 -14.67
N VAL A 438 -20.69 -21.76 -15.91
CA VAL A 438 -19.81 -21.50 -17.05
C VAL A 438 -19.69 -20.02 -17.48
N ASN A 439 -20.68 -19.19 -17.14
CA ASN A 439 -20.71 -17.77 -17.53
C ASN A 439 -19.76 -16.94 -16.68
N LEU A 440 -19.63 -17.22 -15.38
CA LEU A 440 -18.90 -16.34 -14.46
C LEU A 440 -17.39 -16.31 -14.74
N GLU A 441 -16.78 -17.47 -14.97
CA GLU A 441 -15.36 -17.56 -15.36
C GLU A 441 -15.08 -16.81 -16.65
N SER A 442 -15.93 -17.01 -17.66
CA SER A 442 -15.79 -16.39 -18.98
C SER A 442 -15.99 -14.89 -18.93
N TYR A 443 -17.00 -14.43 -18.18
CA TYR A 443 -17.25 -13.02 -17.92
C TYR A 443 -16.05 -12.37 -17.25
N ARG A 444 -15.52 -12.99 -16.19
CA ARG A 444 -14.34 -12.50 -15.45
C ARG A 444 -13.10 -12.43 -16.35
N GLU A 445 -12.84 -13.47 -17.13
CA GLU A 445 -11.66 -13.53 -18.01
C GLU A 445 -11.69 -12.44 -19.08
N VAL A 446 -12.86 -12.14 -19.65
CA VAL A 446 -12.98 -11.13 -20.71
C VAL A 446 -12.95 -9.72 -20.13
N TYR A 447 -13.67 -9.45 -19.03
CA TYR A 447 -13.82 -8.08 -18.53
C TYR A 447 -12.72 -7.61 -17.55
N SER A 448 -11.90 -8.51 -16.98
CA SER A 448 -10.78 -8.14 -16.09
C SER A 448 -9.69 -7.31 -16.77
N GLU A 449 -9.57 -7.40 -18.10
CA GLU A 449 -8.71 -6.52 -18.90
C GLU A 449 -9.13 -5.05 -18.80
N PHE A 450 -10.43 -4.77 -18.65
CA PHE A 450 -10.99 -3.42 -18.62
C PHE A 450 -11.28 -2.92 -17.21
N PHE A 451 -11.79 -3.79 -16.35
CA PHE A 451 -12.13 -3.49 -14.96
C PHE A 451 -11.17 -4.21 -14.02
N PRO A 452 -10.26 -3.50 -13.34
CA PRO A 452 -9.36 -4.13 -12.38
C PRO A 452 -10.10 -4.44 -11.08
N ASN A 453 -11.25 -3.78 -10.84
CA ASN A 453 -12.09 -3.96 -9.68
C ASN A 453 -13.42 -4.60 -10.10
N ILE A 454 -13.51 -5.92 -9.93
CA ILE A 454 -14.72 -6.69 -10.19
C ILE A 454 -15.11 -7.38 -8.89
N VAL A 455 -16.35 -7.18 -8.44
CA VAL A 455 -16.93 -7.95 -7.34
C VAL A 455 -18.06 -8.82 -7.87
N LEU A 456 -18.02 -10.11 -7.54
CA LEU A 456 -19.12 -11.02 -7.80
C LEU A 456 -20.00 -11.08 -6.55
N VAL A 457 -21.31 -10.88 -6.67
CA VAL A 457 -22.24 -10.85 -5.53
C VAL A 457 -23.31 -11.91 -5.73
N GLY A 458 -23.49 -12.76 -4.72
CA GLY A 458 -24.36 -13.93 -4.81
C GLY A 458 -24.91 -14.37 -3.45
N PRO A 459 -25.92 -15.25 -3.41
CA PRO A 459 -26.55 -15.69 -2.17
C PRO A 459 -25.65 -16.65 -1.38
N ARG A 460 -25.85 -16.72 -0.06
CA ARG A 460 -25.12 -17.64 0.83
C ARG A 460 -25.43 -19.13 0.62
N SER A 461 -26.66 -19.47 0.31
CA SER A 461 -27.16 -20.85 0.28
C SER A 461 -27.92 -21.13 -1.02
N ARG A 462 -27.17 -21.37 -2.10
CA ARG A 462 -27.65 -22.12 -3.25
C ARG A 462 -26.63 -23.22 -3.47
N GLU A 463 -27.01 -24.46 -3.14
CA GLU A 463 -26.18 -25.67 -3.16
C GLU A 463 -24.98 -25.57 -4.13
N ASP A 464 -23.77 -25.66 -3.56
CA ASP A 464 -22.43 -25.51 -4.15
C ASP A 464 -22.10 -26.48 -5.31
N ALA A 465 -23.05 -26.81 -6.18
CA ALA A 465 -22.82 -27.59 -7.39
C ALA A 465 -22.27 -26.67 -8.50
N GLY A 466 -20.97 -26.36 -8.41
CA GLY A 466 -20.21 -25.70 -9.49
C GLY A 466 -19.07 -24.79 -9.03
N PHE A 467 -19.23 -24.18 -7.86
CA PHE A 467 -18.32 -23.12 -7.42
C PHE A 467 -17.05 -23.68 -6.74
N ASN A 468 -15.92 -23.60 -7.41
CA ASN A 468 -14.62 -23.97 -6.86
C ASN A 468 -14.02 -22.91 -5.89
N HIS A 469 -14.87 -22.30 -5.03
CA HIS A 469 -14.57 -21.37 -3.93
C HIS A 469 -13.51 -20.24 -4.15
N SER A 470 -13.20 -19.87 -5.40
CA SER A 470 -12.01 -19.05 -5.73
C SER A 470 -12.29 -17.60 -6.13
N TYR A 471 -13.51 -17.09 -5.91
CA TYR A 471 -13.87 -15.73 -6.30
C TYR A 471 -13.97 -14.79 -5.11
N ASP A 472 -13.83 -13.48 -5.37
CA ASP A 472 -14.22 -12.40 -4.46
C ASP A 472 -15.76 -12.34 -4.40
N VAL A 473 -16.36 -13.41 -3.88
CA VAL A 473 -17.80 -13.52 -3.69
C VAL A 473 -18.14 -12.70 -2.45
N LEU A 474 -18.75 -11.54 -2.67
CA LEU A 474 -19.50 -10.92 -1.60
C LEU A 474 -20.75 -11.78 -1.40
N VAL A 475 -20.70 -12.60 -0.36
CA VAL A 475 -21.84 -13.43 0.02
C VAL A 475 -22.88 -12.54 0.67
N ASP A 476 -24.01 -12.41 0.02
CA ASP A 476 -25.17 -11.78 0.60
C ASP A 476 -25.81 -12.74 1.62
N SER A 477 -26.00 -12.26 2.86
CA SER A 477 -26.66 -13.02 3.92
C SER A 477 -28.15 -13.21 3.69
N TYR A 478 -28.74 -12.53 2.71
CA TYR A 478 -30.14 -12.65 2.36
C TYR A 478 -30.43 -14.04 1.78
N GLU A 479 -31.09 -14.89 2.57
CA GLU A 479 -31.61 -16.18 2.11
C GLU A 479 -32.85 -15.93 1.24
N ALA A 480 -32.82 -16.38 -0.01
CA ALA A 480 -33.97 -16.28 -0.88
C ALA A 480 -35.06 -17.21 -0.33
N GLU A 481 -36.21 -16.66 0.07
CA GLU A 481 -37.42 -17.41 0.44
C GLU A 481 -38.12 -18.04 -0.78
N GLU A 482 -37.34 -18.48 -1.78
CA GLU A 482 -37.87 -19.10 -2.99
C GLU A 482 -38.46 -20.47 -2.68
N ASP A 483 -39.77 -20.62 -2.91
CA ASP A 483 -40.37 -21.95 -3.04
C ASP A 483 -40.15 -22.45 -4.47
N LEU A 484 -39.07 -23.21 -4.66
CA LEU A 484 -38.74 -23.83 -5.95
C LEU A 484 -39.79 -24.86 -6.42
N HIS A 485 -40.76 -25.23 -5.57
CA HIS A 485 -41.83 -26.16 -5.92
C HIS A 485 -43.06 -25.44 -6.49
N ASP A 486 -43.12 -24.11 -6.38
CA ASP A 486 -44.17 -23.29 -6.99
C ASP A 486 -43.64 -22.61 -8.28
N PRO A 487 -43.97 -23.15 -9.47
CA PRO A 487 -43.55 -22.56 -10.75
C PRO A 487 -44.15 -21.17 -10.99
N ASP A 488 -45.21 -20.79 -10.27
CA ASP A 488 -45.80 -19.45 -10.31
C ASP A 488 -45.16 -18.50 -9.28
N PHE A 489 -44.27 -18.99 -8.40
CA PHE A 489 -43.57 -18.22 -7.36
C PHE A 489 -42.05 -18.05 -7.62
N TYR A 490 -41.62 -17.99 -8.89
CA TYR A 490 -40.23 -17.66 -9.30
C TYR A 490 -39.79 -16.20 -8.98
N LYS A 491 -40.47 -15.54 -8.03
CA LYS A 491 -40.61 -14.07 -7.96
C LYS A 491 -39.58 -13.35 -7.09
N MET A 492 -38.75 -14.11 -6.37
CA MET A 492 -37.82 -13.55 -5.39
C MET A 492 -36.44 -13.16 -5.93
N ALA A 493 -36.09 -13.55 -7.16
CA ALA A 493 -34.81 -13.23 -7.78
C ALA A 493 -34.55 -11.71 -7.89
N GLY A 494 -35.59 -10.92 -8.19
CA GLY A 494 -35.49 -9.46 -8.26
C GLY A 494 -35.18 -8.82 -6.91
N ARG A 495 -35.89 -9.21 -5.83
CA ARG A 495 -35.62 -8.67 -4.48
C ARG A 495 -34.23 -9.05 -3.98
N MET A 496 -33.78 -10.26 -4.29
CA MET A 496 -32.44 -10.70 -3.94
C MET A 496 -31.38 -9.85 -4.67
N ALA A 497 -31.53 -9.63 -5.98
CA ALA A 497 -30.63 -8.74 -6.73
C ALA A 497 -30.65 -7.29 -6.21
N HIS A 498 -31.81 -6.80 -5.74
CA HIS A 498 -31.95 -5.52 -5.04
C HIS A 498 -31.12 -5.45 -3.76
N HIS A 499 -31.17 -6.49 -2.94
CA HIS A 499 -30.38 -6.56 -1.71
C HIS A 499 -28.87 -6.68 -2.01
N MET A 500 -28.50 -7.42 -3.07
CA MET A 500 -27.11 -7.56 -3.51
C MET A 500 -26.49 -6.24 -3.95
N LEU A 501 -27.24 -5.42 -4.71
CA LEU A 501 -26.79 -4.07 -5.09
C LEU A 501 -26.54 -3.21 -3.84
N TYR A 502 -27.47 -3.22 -2.88
CA TYR A 502 -27.31 -2.49 -1.62
C TYR A 502 -26.07 -2.96 -0.84
N THR A 503 -25.93 -4.28 -0.65
CA THR A 503 -24.80 -4.90 0.05
C THR A 503 -23.46 -4.55 -0.60
N ALA A 504 -23.39 -4.53 -1.94
CA ALA A 504 -22.19 -4.15 -2.66
C ALA A 504 -21.83 -2.67 -2.48
N LEU A 505 -22.82 -1.77 -2.61
CA LEU A 505 -22.61 -0.32 -2.43
C LEU A 505 -22.22 0.04 -0.98
N ASP A 506 -22.68 -0.74 -0.01
CA ASP A 506 -22.32 -0.57 1.41
C ASP A 506 -20.91 -1.09 1.71
N ALA A 507 -20.57 -2.29 1.21
CA ALA A 507 -19.29 -2.93 1.46
C ALA A 507 -18.09 -2.21 0.80
N TYR A 508 -18.34 -1.44 -0.26
CA TYR A 508 -17.31 -0.84 -1.11
C TYR A 508 -17.56 0.66 -1.39
N PRO A 509 -17.42 1.56 -0.40
CA PRO A 509 -17.93 2.93 -0.50
C PRO A 509 -17.09 3.94 -1.30
N CYS A 510 -15.87 3.58 -1.73
CA CYS A 510 -14.87 4.56 -2.18
C CYS A 510 -14.44 4.41 -3.66
N TYR A 511 -15.36 4.14 -4.56
CA TYR A 511 -15.11 4.12 -6.00
C TYR A 511 -15.68 5.37 -6.68
N ASP A 512 -15.08 5.78 -7.79
CA ASP A 512 -15.49 6.97 -8.54
C ASP A 512 -16.79 6.72 -9.30
N GLY A 513 -17.11 5.45 -9.54
CA GLY A 513 -18.43 4.99 -9.94
C GLY A 513 -18.64 3.50 -9.79
N TYR A 514 -19.88 3.09 -10.00
CA TYR A 514 -20.36 1.74 -9.79
C TYR A 514 -21.13 1.30 -11.02
N LEU A 515 -20.63 0.30 -11.74
CA LEU A 515 -21.35 -0.32 -12.85
C LEU A 515 -21.98 -1.61 -12.36
N TRP A 516 -23.31 -1.64 -12.35
CA TRP A 516 -24.11 -2.81 -11.98
C TRP A 516 -24.55 -3.57 -13.22
N ALA A 517 -24.30 -4.87 -13.25
CA ALA A 517 -24.77 -5.78 -14.28
C ALA A 517 -24.96 -7.22 -13.75
N PRO A 518 -25.88 -8.03 -14.30
CA PRO A 518 -25.87 -9.47 -14.08
C PRO A 518 -24.75 -10.14 -14.90
N PHE A 519 -24.39 -11.35 -14.45
CA PHE A 519 -23.41 -12.21 -15.12
C PHE A 519 -23.77 -12.61 -16.57
N ASP A 520 -25.04 -12.48 -16.97
CA ASP A 520 -25.55 -12.76 -18.31
C ASP A 520 -25.85 -11.48 -19.11
N THR A 521 -25.16 -10.38 -18.81
CA THR A 521 -25.21 -9.15 -19.60
C THR A 521 -23.95 -8.95 -20.41
N MET A 522 -24.08 -8.69 -21.71
CA MET A 522 -22.95 -8.23 -22.52
C MET A 522 -22.69 -6.73 -22.25
N LEU A 523 -21.43 -6.36 -22.04
CA LEU A 523 -20.98 -4.97 -21.89
C LEU A 523 -20.15 -4.53 -23.10
N ASN A 524 -20.67 -3.59 -23.89
CA ASN A 524 -19.94 -3.03 -25.03
C ASN A 524 -18.93 -1.97 -24.55
N ILE A 525 -17.77 -2.41 -24.06
CA ILE A 525 -16.76 -1.54 -23.40
C ILE A 525 -16.38 -0.30 -24.23
N PRO A 526 -16.08 -0.40 -25.55
CA PRO A 526 -15.72 0.77 -26.35
C PRO A 526 -16.82 1.82 -26.47
N ARG A 527 -18.07 1.38 -26.29
CA ARG A 527 -19.24 2.24 -26.32
C ARG A 527 -19.48 2.88 -24.95
N LEU A 528 -19.42 2.09 -23.88
CA LEU A 528 -19.59 2.55 -22.50
C LEU A 528 -18.55 3.60 -22.09
N GLN A 529 -17.30 3.52 -22.59
CA GLN A 529 -16.27 4.51 -22.25
C GLN A 529 -16.58 5.94 -22.76
N GLN A 530 -17.49 6.09 -23.72
CA GLN A 530 -17.90 7.41 -24.23
C GLN A 530 -18.95 8.08 -23.34
N PHE A 531 -19.50 7.35 -22.38
CA PHE A 531 -20.42 7.91 -21.40
C PHE A 531 -19.63 8.73 -20.36
N ASN A 532 -20.26 9.80 -19.88
CA ASN A 532 -19.68 10.64 -18.84
C ASN A 532 -19.86 9.94 -17.49
N GLN A 533 -18.77 9.45 -16.93
CA GLN A 533 -18.70 8.77 -15.63
C GLN A 533 -19.08 9.66 -14.43
N ASN A 534 -19.34 10.95 -14.67
CA ASN A 534 -19.94 11.81 -13.67
C ASN A 534 -21.48 11.77 -13.69
N LEU A 535 -22.14 11.11 -14.63
CA LEU A 535 -23.60 11.11 -14.74
C LEU A 535 -24.16 9.70 -14.54
N PHE A 536 -25.43 9.60 -14.14
CA PHE A 536 -26.12 8.31 -14.11
C PHE A 536 -26.28 7.75 -15.52
N TRP A 537 -26.07 6.45 -15.71
CA TRP A 537 -26.35 5.76 -16.98
C TRP A 537 -27.47 4.77 -16.78
N TYR A 538 -28.56 4.95 -17.53
CA TYR A 538 -29.73 4.09 -17.47
C TYR A 538 -30.58 4.27 -18.73
N HIS A 539 -31.36 3.26 -19.14
CA HIS A 539 -32.30 3.35 -20.28
C HIS A 539 -33.57 4.15 -19.95
N SER A 540 -33.38 5.32 -19.35
CA SER A 540 -34.44 6.19 -18.84
C SER A 540 -35.37 6.71 -19.95
N PRO A 541 -36.70 6.82 -19.72
CA PRO A 541 -37.60 7.52 -20.64
C PRO A 541 -37.29 9.01 -20.80
N PHE A 542 -36.50 9.57 -19.89
CA PHE A 542 -36.03 10.97 -19.90
C PHE A 542 -34.53 11.06 -20.20
N GLY A 543 -33.90 9.95 -20.59
CA GLY A 543 -32.47 9.88 -20.83
C GLY A 543 -32.03 10.69 -22.04
N THR A 544 -30.82 11.21 -21.97
CA THR A 544 -30.14 11.92 -23.07
C THR A 544 -29.26 10.94 -23.83
N TYR A 545 -29.45 10.84 -25.15
CA TYR A 545 -28.65 9.96 -26.00
C TYR A 545 -27.19 10.44 -26.04
N VAL A 546 -26.26 9.54 -25.76
CA VAL A 546 -24.82 9.80 -25.90
C VAL A 546 -24.45 9.63 -27.36
N HIS A 547 -23.87 10.66 -27.97
CA HIS A 547 -23.48 10.65 -29.37
C HIS A 547 -22.60 9.45 -29.72
N ASN A 548 -22.98 8.75 -30.77
CA ASN A 548 -22.29 7.61 -31.34
C ASN A 548 -21.93 7.91 -32.81
N PRO A 549 -20.62 7.99 -33.14
CA PRO A 549 -20.17 8.24 -34.51
C PRO A 549 -20.65 7.19 -35.52
N ALA A 550 -20.90 5.95 -35.09
CA ALA A 550 -21.35 4.86 -35.96
C ALA A 550 -22.79 5.07 -36.48
N LEU A 551 -23.60 5.88 -35.79
CA LEU A 551 -24.96 6.22 -36.25
C LEU A 551 -24.97 7.41 -37.21
N GLY A 552 -23.86 8.14 -37.37
CA GLY A 552 -23.74 9.30 -38.22
C GLY A 552 -23.89 10.61 -37.45
N ASP A 553 -24.79 11.48 -37.89
CA ASP A 553 -24.96 12.82 -37.33
C ASP A 553 -25.80 12.84 -36.02
N ALA A 554 -25.95 14.04 -35.45
CA ALA A 554 -26.74 14.25 -34.24
C ALA A 554 -28.23 13.93 -34.42
N ALA A 555 -28.79 14.11 -35.63
CA ALA A 555 -30.19 13.81 -35.91
C ALA A 555 -30.44 12.30 -35.92
N ALA A 556 -29.50 11.53 -36.49
CA ALA A 556 -29.53 10.07 -36.47
C ALA A 556 -29.39 9.51 -35.05
N ASN A 557 -28.54 10.12 -34.22
CA ASN A 557 -28.39 9.77 -32.80
C ASN A 557 -29.59 10.17 -31.93
N ALA A 558 -30.40 11.13 -32.35
CA ALA A 558 -31.63 11.50 -31.65
C ALA A 558 -32.85 10.68 -32.13
N ASN A 559 -32.67 9.85 -33.17
CA ASN A 559 -33.77 9.08 -33.72
C ASN A 559 -34.10 7.88 -32.84
N LYS A 560 -35.12 8.04 -31.99
CA LYS A 560 -35.64 7.00 -31.08
C LYS A 560 -35.89 5.64 -31.75
N SER A 561 -36.18 5.61 -33.06
CA SER A 561 -36.41 4.34 -33.78
C SER A 561 -35.14 3.52 -33.99
N ARG A 562 -33.95 4.05 -33.65
CA ARG A 562 -32.65 3.36 -33.73
C ARG A 562 -32.13 2.90 -32.37
N HIS A 563 -32.89 3.16 -31.31
CA HIS A 563 -32.50 2.89 -29.93
C HIS A 563 -33.37 1.81 -29.31
N ALA A 564 -32.87 1.21 -28.22
CA ALA A 564 -33.67 0.31 -27.41
C ALA A 564 -34.90 1.03 -26.82
N PRO A 565 -36.03 0.33 -26.60
CA PRO A 565 -37.17 0.92 -25.89
C PRO A 565 -36.77 1.37 -24.47
N PRO A 566 -37.17 2.57 -24.03
CA PRO A 566 -36.87 3.04 -22.69
C PRO A 566 -37.67 2.29 -21.62
N ALA A 567 -37.27 2.46 -20.36
CA ALA A 567 -38.10 2.10 -19.22
C ALA A 567 -39.47 2.81 -19.25
N ASN A 568 -40.46 2.16 -18.64
CA ASN A 568 -41.85 2.58 -18.64
C ASN A 568 -42.16 3.49 -17.45
N ILE A 569 -43.05 4.47 -17.68
CA ILE A 569 -43.69 5.24 -16.61
C ILE A 569 -44.90 4.45 -16.13
N SER A 570 -45.06 4.31 -14.82
CA SER A 570 -46.17 3.55 -14.25
C SER A 570 -47.54 4.11 -14.65
N PRO A 571 -48.60 3.30 -14.63
CA PRO A 571 -49.97 3.81 -14.57
C PRO A 571 -50.20 4.66 -13.31
N ASP A 572 -51.40 5.24 -13.20
CA ASP A 572 -51.75 6.00 -12.00
C ASP A 572 -51.75 5.13 -10.75
N PRO A 573 -50.93 5.42 -9.72
CA PRO A 573 -50.93 4.64 -8.48
C PRO A 573 -52.25 4.67 -7.72
N ALA A 574 -53.18 5.59 -8.04
CA ALA A 574 -54.53 5.60 -7.49
C ALA A 574 -55.46 4.53 -8.12
N LEU A 575 -55.08 3.94 -9.25
CA LEU A 575 -55.83 2.85 -9.86
C LEU A 575 -55.55 1.55 -9.12
N ASN A 576 -56.61 0.80 -8.82
CA ASN A 576 -56.47 -0.55 -8.25
C ASN A 576 -56.09 -1.54 -9.36
N LEU A 577 -54.80 -1.54 -9.72
CA LEU A 577 -54.26 -2.45 -10.74
C LEU A 577 -54.33 -3.91 -10.31
N THR A 578 -54.21 -4.19 -9.01
CA THR A 578 -54.30 -5.52 -8.41
C THR A 578 -55.62 -6.20 -8.75
N ALA A 579 -56.74 -5.46 -8.74
CA ALA A 579 -58.06 -6.00 -9.06
C ALA A 579 -58.20 -6.47 -10.52
N THR A 580 -57.39 -5.93 -11.43
CA THR A 580 -57.47 -6.23 -12.87
C THR A 580 -56.25 -6.96 -13.40
N TRP A 581 -55.32 -7.36 -12.53
CA TRP A 581 -54.04 -7.94 -12.90
C TRP A 581 -54.20 -9.36 -13.50
N LYS A 582 -53.59 -9.56 -14.68
CA LYS A 582 -53.66 -10.76 -15.51
C LYS A 582 -52.34 -11.52 -15.57
N GLY A 583 -51.38 -11.15 -14.73
CA GLY A 583 -50.04 -11.76 -14.70
C GLY A 583 -48.99 -10.96 -15.47
N TRP A 584 -47.72 -11.35 -15.27
CA TRP A 584 -46.55 -10.58 -15.69
C TRP A 584 -46.41 -10.37 -17.20
N GLN A 585 -46.82 -11.35 -18.00
CA GLN A 585 -46.73 -11.24 -19.46
C GLN A 585 -47.65 -10.16 -20.04
N THR A 586 -48.78 -9.86 -19.37
CA THR A 586 -49.80 -8.95 -19.90
C THR A 586 -49.74 -7.58 -19.22
N ASP A 587 -49.65 -7.54 -17.88
CA ASP A 587 -49.78 -6.30 -17.11
C ASP A 587 -48.46 -5.84 -16.46
N TRP A 588 -47.34 -6.49 -16.81
CA TRP A 588 -46.02 -6.27 -16.21
C TRP A 588 -46.08 -6.47 -14.67
N TRP A 589 -45.05 -6.04 -13.93
CA TRP A 589 -45.02 -6.13 -12.46
C TRP A 589 -45.99 -5.15 -11.76
N TRP A 590 -46.57 -4.19 -12.50
CA TRP A 590 -47.29 -3.06 -11.91
C TRP A 590 -48.46 -3.46 -11.02
N GLY A 591 -49.24 -4.45 -11.45
CA GLY A 591 -50.43 -4.94 -10.75
C GLY A 591 -50.18 -6.12 -9.80
N ASP A 592 -48.93 -6.57 -9.63
CA ASP A 592 -48.65 -7.68 -8.72
C ASP A 592 -48.92 -7.25 -7.26
N PRO A 593 -49.81 -7.93 -6.53
CA PRO A 593 -50.16 -7.55 -5.16
C PRO A 593 -48.99 -7.63 -4.17
N HIS A 594 -47.97 -8.43 -4.47
CA HIS A 594 -46.89 -8.71 -3.51
C HIS A 594 -45.68 -7.81 -3.72
N VAL A 595 -45.44 -7.32 -4.94
CA VAL A 595 -44.20 -6.61 -5.29
C VAL A 595 -44.41 -5.39 -6.19
N GLY A 596 -45.64 -5.14 -6.67
CA GLY A 596 -45.98 -4.10 -7.63
C GLY A 596 -46.16 -2.70 -7.04
N LEU A 597 -46.94 -1.85 -7.71
CA LEU A 597 -47.06 -0.44 -7.35
C LEU A 597 -47.56 -0.20 -5.93
N GLU A 598 -48.56 -0.94 -5.47
CA GLU A 598 -49.14 -0.75 -4.14
C GLU A 598 -48.07 -0.89 -3.04
N VAL A 599 -47.19 -1.88 -3.19
CA VAL A 599 -46.08 -2.16 -2.27
C VAL A 599 -44.98 -1.10 -2.41
N CYS A 600 -44.54 -0.83 -3.65
CA CYS A 600 -43.50 0.16 -3.92
C CYS A 600 -43.88 1.58 -3.49
N MET A 601 -45.16 1.94 -3.53
CA MET A 601 -45.64 3.24 -3.10
C MET A 601 -45.51 3.46 -1.58
N GLN A 602 -45.49 2.40 -0.78
CA GLN A 602 -45.24 2.51 0.67
C GLN A 602 -43.81 2.98 0.93
N ALA A 603 -42.83 2.42 0.21
CA ALA A 603 -41.45 2.89 0.24
C ALA A 603 -41.32 4.31 -0.31
N PHE A 604 -41.88 4.58 -1.49
CA PHE A 604 -41.82 5.89 -2.13
C PHE A 604 -42.28 7.01 -1.20
N ARG A 605 -43.40 6.84 -0.48
CA ARG A 605 -43.94 7.88 0.43
C ARG A 605 -43.01 8.24 1.60
N ARG A 606 -42.05 7.36 1.94
CA ARG A 606 -41.04 7.61 2.98
C ARG A 606 -39.83 8.38 2.48
N VAL A 607 -39.63 8.44 1.16
CA VAL A 607 -38.56 9.22 0.53
C VAL A 607 -38.79 10.73 0.79
N PRO A 608 -37.73 11.52 1.04
CA PRO A 608 -37.82 12.96 1.23
C PRO A 608 -38.64 13.67 0.16
N LEU A 609 -39.42 14.68 0.57
CA LEU A 609 -40.35 15.40 -0.31
C LEU A 609 -39.65 15.99 -1.54
N ALA A 610 -38.48 16.61 -1.36
CA ALA A 610 -37.73 17.24 -2.45
C ALA A 610 -37.36 16.25 -3.59
N MET A 611 -36.97 15.02 -3.26
CA MET A 611 -36.69 13.98 -4.26
C MET A 611 -37.96 13.51 -4.97
N ARG A 612 -39.08 13.41 -4.24
CA ARG A 612 -40.38 13.06 -4.83
C ARG A 612 -40.89 14.14 -5.78
N GLU A 613 -40.69 15.42 -5.43
CA GLU A 613 -41.02 16.57 -6.28
C GLU A 613 -40.16 16.60 -7.55
N ASN A 614 -38.88 16.22 -7.44
CA ASN A 614 -38.00 16.04 -8.60
C ASN A 614 -38.55 15.00 -9.58
N LEU A 615 -38.89 13.79 -9.10
CA LEU A 615 -39.51 12.78 -9.95
C LEU A 615 -40.85 13.26 -10.53
N ALA A 616 -41.70 13.91 -9.72
CA ALA A 616 -42.98 14.44 -10.17
C ALA A 616 -42.81 15.48 -11.30
N ALA A 617 -41.73 16.28 -11.27
CA ALA A 617 -41.45 17.26 -12.33
C ALA A 617 -41.21 16.59 -13.69
N LEU A 618 -40.59 15.41 -13.71
CA LEU A 618 -40.40 14.60 -14.94
C LEU A 618 -41.71 14.03 -15.49
N THR A 619 -42.74 13.92 -14.64
CA THR A 619 -44.04 13.30 -14.94
C THR A 619 -45.18 14.32 -14.88
N ASN A 620 -44.91 15.56 -15.30
CA ASN A 620 -45.89 16.66 -15.39
C ASN A 620 -46.63 16.94 -14.07
N GLY A 621 -45.91 16.87 -12.95
CA GLY A 621 -46.44 17.09 -11.60
C GLY A 621 -47.22 15.91 -11.02
N THR A 622 -47.28 14.76 -11.71
CA THR A 622 -48.03 13.59 -11.24
C THR A 622 -47.13 12.59 -10.54
N THR A 623 -47.58 12.01 -9.43
CA THR A 623 -46.85 10.93 -8.77
C THR A 623 -46.93 9.66 -9.61
N ARG A 624 -45.81 9.31 -10.25
CA ARG A 624 -45.63 8.09 -11.06
C ARG A 624 -44.28 7.46 -10.72
N LEU A 625 -44.22 6.13 -10.73
CA LEU A 625 -42.96 5.39 -10.56
C LEU A 625 -42.37 5.05 -11.93
N ILE A 626 -41.08 4.73 -11.98
CA ILE A 626 -40.40 4.30 -13.20
C ILE A 626 -40.10 2.82 -13.08
N GLY A 627 -40.26 2.07 -14.18
CA GLY A 627 -39.98 0.64 -14.15
C GLY A 627 -39.58 0.06 -15.50
N GLY A 628 -38.66 -0.88 -15.46
CA GLY A 628 -38.00 -1.48 -16.61
C GLY A 628 -36.78 -2.26 -16.14
N SER A 629 -36.09 -2.94 -17.06
CA SER A 629 -34.90 -3.74 -16.71
C SER A 629 -33.94 -2.97 -15.80
N ALA A 630 -33.41 -3.65 -14.80
CA ALA A 630 -32.39 -3.14 -13.89
C ALA A 630 -31.04 -3.84 -14.11
N ASP A 631 -30.82 -4.40 -15.31
CA ASP A 631 -29.65 -5.22 -15.64
C ASP A 631 -28.43 -4.40 -16.06
N THR A 632 -28.58 -3.10 -16.30
CA THR A 632 -27.43 -2.22 -16.51
C THR A 632 -27.72 -0.87 -15.90
N LEU A 633 -26.89 -0.48 -14.94
CA LEU A 633 -26.96 0.81 -14.27
C LEU A 633 -25.56 1.28 -13.92
N TYR A 634 -25.24 2.54 -14.21
CA TYR A 634 -24.06 3.20 -13.67
C TYR A 634 -24.43 4.28 -12.66
N ILE A 635 -23.81 4.23 -11.48
CA ILE A 635 -23.99 5.18 -10.38
C ILE A 635 -22.68 5.94 -10.18
N PRO A 636 -22.65 7.27 -10.35
CA PRO A 636 -21.48 8.07 -9.99
C PRO A 636 -21.18 7.95 -8.50
N GLY A 637 -19.90 7.85 -8.14
CA GLY A 637 -19.46 7.58 -6.77
C GLY A 637 -19.93 8.63 -5.76
N ARG A 638 -19.98 9.91 -6.18
CA ARG A 638 -20.51 11.00 -5.34
C ARG A 638 -21.99 10.86 -4.98
N HIS A 639 -22.75 10.09 -5.77
CA HIS A 639 -24.18 9.83 -5.54
C HIS A 639 -24.44 8.49 -4.86
N ARG A 640 -23.40 7.70 -4.58
CA ARG A 640 -23.52 6.35 -4.01
C ARG A 640 -24.34 6.34 -2.72
N GLU A 641 -24.00 7.19 -1.75
CA GLU A 641 -24.64 7.10 -0.43
C GLU A 641 -26.12 7.48 -0.50
N VAL A 642 -26.46 8.59 -1.17
CA VAL A 642 -27.87 9.00 -1.35
C VAL A 642 -28.67 7.98 -2.16
N PHE A 643 -28.05 7.36 -3.18
CA PHE A 643 -28.67 6.27 -3.95
C PHE A 643 -28.91 5.05 -3.05
N LYS A 644 -27.89 4.59 -2.32
CA LYS A 644 -27.94 3.42 -1.43
C LYS A 644 -28.99 3.59 -0.33
N GLU A 645 -29.01 4.73 0.36
CA GLU A 645 -29.99 5.02 1.42
C GLU A 645 -31.42 5.04 0.88
N THR A 646 -31.62 5.69 -0.27
CA THR A 646 -32.94 5.74 -0.93
C THR A 646 -33.36 4.34 -1.39
N LEU A 647 -32.44 3.56 -1.95
CA LEU A 647 -32.66 2.16 -2.33
C LEU A 647 -33.02 1.29 -1.11
N GLY A 648 -32.38 1.52 0.04
CA GLY A 648 -32.67 0.85 1.31
C GLY A 648 -34.11 1.06 1.78
N THR A 649 -34.67 2.26 1.55
CA THR A 649 -36.09 2.54 1.85
C THR A 649 -37.04 1.63 1.05
N PHE A 650 -36.66 1.23 -0.17
CA PHE A 650 -37.43 0.26 -0.96
C PHE A 650 -37.22 -1.18 -0.48
N LEU A 651 -36.02 -1.54 -0.01
CA LEU A 651 -35.71 -2.87 0.56
C LEU A 651 -36.49 -3.20 1.83
N GLU A 652 -36.87 -2.19 2.60
CA GLU A 652 -37.77 -2.33 3.76
C GLU A 652 -39.19 -2.76 3.36
N THR A 653 -39.50 -2.83 2.07
CA THR A 653 -40.74 -3.37 1.52
C THR A 653 -40.44 -4.57 0.61
N MET A 654 -41.49 -5.16 0.02
CA MET A 654 -41.36 -6.20 -1.00
C MET A 654 -41.26 -5.62 -2.42
N CYS A 655 -40.96 -4.33 -2.59
CA CYS A 655 -40.94 -3.69 -3.90
C CYS A 655 -39.99 -4.40 -4.88
N PHE A 656 -40.45 -4.64 -6.10
CA PHE A 656 -39.66 -5.30 -7.13
C PHE A 656 -38.49 -4.42 -7.61
N LEU A 657 -37.32 -5.03 -7.86
CA LEU A 657 -36.09 -4.34 -8.29
C LEU A 657 -36.31 -3.47 -9.53
N GLU A 658 -36.99 -4.01 -10.55
CA GLU A 658 -37.26 -3.30 -11.79
C GLU A 658 -38.27 -2.17 -11.66
N ILE A 659 -38.79 -1.91 -10.45
CA ILE A 659 -39.53 -0.69 -10.10
C ILE A 659 -38.68 0.17 -9.17
N ALA A 660 -38.12 -0.44 -8.12
CA ALA A 660 -37.32 0.23 -7.11
C ALA A 660 -36.11 0.95 -7.71
N THR A 661 -35.21 0.23 -8.37
CA THR A 661 -33.95 0.78 -8.90
C THR A 661 -34.19 1.88 -9.93
N PRO A 662 -35.03 1.68 -10.97
CA PRO A 662 -35.32 2.75 -11.92
C PRO A 662 -35.94 3.97 -11.22
N THR A 663 -36.85 3.78 -10.28
CA THR A 663 -37.43 4.89 -9.52
C THR A 663 -36.37 5.63 -8.69
N VAL A 664 -35.48 4.90 -8.01
CA VAL A 664 -34.41 5.48 -7.17
C VAL A 664 -33.47 6.34 -8.02
N VAL A 665 -33.04 5.87 -9.21
CA VAL A 665 -32.21 6.68 -10.13
C VAL A 665 -32.83 8.06 -10.37
N HIS A 666 -34.14 8.10 -10.67
CA HIS A 666 -34.83 9.35 -10.98
C HIS A 666 -35.19 10.19 -9.74
N LEU A 667 -35.25 9.58 -8.56
CA LEU A 667 -35.38 10.30 -7.29
C LEU A 667 -34.10 11.06 -6.93
N VAL A 668 -32.94 10.42 -7.13
CA VAL A 668 -31.65 10.94 -6.64
C VAL A 668 -30.88 11.74 -7.68
N ALA A 669 -31.12 11.53 -8.99
CA ALA A 669 -30.48 12.30 -10.04
C ALA A 669 -30.85 13.80 -9.90
N PRO A 670 -29.87 14.70 -9.70
CA PRO A 670 -30.15 16.12 -9.58
C PRO A 670 -30.84 16.66 -10.84
N PRO A 671 -31.76 17.65 -10.74
CA PRO A 671 -32.47 18.19 -11.91
C PRO A 671 -31.55 18.72 -13.02
N GLU A 672 -30.36 19.22 -12.64
CA GLU A 672 -29.38 19.81 -13.55
C GLU A 672 -28.44 18.77 -14.18
N GLU A 673 -28.49 17.52 -13.71
CA GLU A 673 -27.64 16.44 -14.17
C GLU A 673 -28.47 15.44 -14.98
N PRO A 674 -28.35 15.42 -16.33
CA PRO A 674 -29.13 14.51 -17.14
C PRO A 674 -28.69 13.05 -16.92
N ILE A 675 -29.65 12.14 -16.93
CA ILE A 675 -29.37 10.71 -17.06
C ILE A 675 -28.95 10.45 -18.51
N GLN A 676 -27.86 9.70 -18.71
CA GLN A 676 -27.41 9.28 -20.04
C GLN A 676 -28.11 7.98 -20.44
N PHE A 677 -28.71 7.99 -21.63
CA PHE A 677 -29.49 6.88 -22.16
C PHE A 677 -28.57 5.74 -22.60
N VAL A 678 -28.77 4.56 -22.02
CA VAL A 678 -28.08 3.31 -22.40
C VAL A 678 -28.98 2.51 -23.32
N ASP A 679 -28.49 2.12 -24.50
CA ASP A 679 -29.14 1.18 -25.42
C ASP A 679 -29.09 -0.26 -24.88
N HIS A 680 -29.86 -0.50 -23.81
CA HIS A 680 -29.99 -1.80 -23.17
C HIS A 680 -31.10 -2.64 -23.82
N TRP A 681 -30.72 -3.78 -24.39
CA TRP A 681 -31.68 -4.70 -25.02
C TRP A 681 -32.02 -5.88 -24.11
N TRP A 682 -33.30 -6.08 -23.83
CA TRP A 682 -33.78 -7.30 -23.18
C TRP A 682 -34.36 -8.26 -24.22
N ILE A 683 -33.74 -9.42 -24.40
CA ILE A 683 -34.13 -10.41 -25.40
C ILE A 683 -34.54 -11.74 -24.80
N TRP A 684 -35.56 -12.35 -25.40
CA TRP A 684 -36.11 -13.66 -25.01
C TRP A 684 -35.88 -14.74 -26.07
N GLN A 685 -35.32 -14.36 -27.22
CA GLN A 685 -35.13 -15.23 -28.38
C GLN A 685 -33.69 -15.16 -28.86
N PRO A 686 -33.13 -16.28 -29.33
CA PRO A 686 -31.76 -16.33 -29.84
C PRO A 686 -31.58 -15.44 -31.08
N PRO A 687 -30.33 -15.03 -31.40
CA PRO A 687 -29.08 -15.47 -30.76
C PRO A 687 -28.80 -14.80 -29.41
N PHE A 688 -28.28 -15.55 -28.45
CA PHE A 688 -27.92 -15.08 -27.10
C PHE A 688 -26.41 -14.78 -26.96
N ASN A 689 -25.76 -14.37 -28.04
CA ASN A 689 -24.32 -14.17 -28.12
C ASN A 689 -23.97 -12.93 -28.97
N ALA A 690 -22.69 -12.74 -29.27
CA ALA A 690 -22.19 -11.61 -30.06
C ALA A 690 -22.85 -11.43 -31.44
N SER A 691 -23.50 -12.48 -31.99
CA SER A 691 -24.22 -12.39 -33.27
C SER A 691 -25.42 -11.46 -33.20
N PHE A 692 -26.12 -11.40 -32.05
CA PHE A 692 -27.25 -10.48 -31.85
C PHE A 692 -26.84 -9.03 -32.05
N VAL A 693 -25.70 -8.67 -31.46
CA VAL A 693 -25.15 -7.32 -31.49
C VAL A 693 -24.83 -6.90 -32.92
N ARG A 694 -24.16 -7.79 -33.68
CA ARG A 694 -23.84 -7.55 -35.09
C ARG A 694 -25.10 -7.42 -35.94
N GLN A 695 -26.09 -8.29 -35.74
CA GLN A 695 -27.38 -8.20 -36.43
C GLN A 695 -28.07 -6.86 -36.16
N LYS A 696 -28.09 -6.39 -34.91
CA LYS A 696 -28.69 -5.10 -34.56
C LYS A 696 -27.95 -3.93 -35.19
N TRP A 697 -26.63 -3.98 -35.22
CA TRP A 697 -25.83 -2.99 -35.94
C TRP A 697 -26.12 -2.96 -37.45
N ASP A 698 -26.26 -4.14 -38.08
CA ASP A 698 -26.61 -4.26 -39.51
C ASP A 698 -28.02 -3.74 -39.83
N GLU A 699 -28.96 -3.93 -38.88
CA GLU A 699 -30.30 -3.33 -38.92
C GLU A 699 -30.30 -1.82 -38.62
N GLY A 700 -29.14 -1.26 -38.26
CA GLY A 700 -28.95 0.16 -37.98
C GLY A 700 -29.29 0.58 -36.54
N PHE A 701 -29.49 -0.36 -35.63
CA PHE A 701 -29.65 -0.10 -34.20
C PHE A 701 -28.31 -0.01 -33.48
N GLU A 702 -28.32 0.57 -32.28
CA GLU A 702 -27.17 0.51 -31.36
C GLU A 702 -27.40 -0.45 -30.20
N VAL A 703 -26.32 -1.02 -29.66
CA VAL A 703 -26.36 -1.96 -28.54
C VAL A 703 -25.21 -1.61 -27.59
N ASP A 704 -25.55 -0.97 -26.47
CA ASP A 704 -24.58 -0.64 -25.42
C ASP A 704 -24.43 -1.83 -24.47
N THR A 705 -25.55 -2.42 -24.08
CA THR A 705 -25.61 -3.67 -23.32
C THR A 705 -26.81 -4.50 -23.76
N PHE A 706 -26.81 -5.79 -23.45
CA PHE A 706 -28.02 -6.60 -23.60
C PHE A 706 -28.06 -7.76 -22.61
N HIS A 707 -29.27 -8.05 -22.14
CA HIS A 707 -29.60 -9.19 -21.29
C HIS A 707 -30.40 -10.23 -22.10
N THR A 708 -29.68 -11.30 -22.44
CA THR A 708 -29.76 -12.66 -21.88
C THR A 708 -28.57 -13.37 -22.54
N PHE A 709 -27.35 -12.91 -22.25
CA PHE A 709 -26.11 -13.35 -22.89
C PHE A 709 -25.62 -14.67 -22.29
N HIS A 710 -25.29 -15.63 -23.15
CA HIS A 710 -24.72 -16.91 -22.73
C HIS A 710 -23.30 -17.09 -23.26
N TRP A 711 -22.37 -17.40 -22.35
CA TRP A 711 -21.00 -17.79 -22.68
C TRP A 711 -20.91 -19.27 -23.08
N GLY A 712 -21.97 -20.04 -22.80
CA GLY A 712 -22.13 -21.42 -23.23
C GLY A 712 -23.14 -21.60 -24.36
N ASP A 713 -23.28 -22.85 -24.80
CA ASP A 713 -24.34 -23.30 -25.69
C ASP A 713 -25.21 -24.35 -24.98
N LEU A 714 -26.49 -24.41 -25.36
CA LEU A 714 -27.40 -25.45 -24.95
C LEU A 714 -27.12 -26.72 -25.77
N GLU A 715 -26.66 -27.78 -25.12
CA GLU A 715 -26.42 -29.06 -25.77
C GLU A 715 -27.71 -29.86 -26.01
N ALA A 716 -27.61 -30.96 -26.75
CA ALA A 716 -28.75 -31.80 -27.11
C ALA A 716 -29.49 -32.43 -25.90
N ASP A 717 -28.82 -32.52 -24.75
CA ASP A 717 -29.37 -32.98 -23.47
C ASP A 717 -30.09 -31.86 -22.69
N GLY A 718 -30.10 -30.62 -23.21
CA GLY A 718 -30.68 -29.46 -22.55
C GLY A 718 -29.78 -28.86 -21.46
N VAL A 719 -28.52 -29.30 -21.36
CA VAL A 719 -27.54 -28.76 -20.42
C VAL A 719 -26.72 -27.66 -21.10
N TRP A 720 -26.52 -26.54 -20.41
CA TRP A 720 -25.62 -25.48 -20.88
C TRP A 720 -24.17 -25.86 -20.59
N ARG A 721 -23.30 -25.81 -21.60
CA ARG A 721 -21.86 -25.99 -21.45
C ARG A 721 -21.09 -24.82 -22.02
N GLY A 722 -19.98 -24.47 -21.38
CA GLY A 722 -19.14 -23.34 -21.79
C GLY A 722 -18.62 -23.53 -23.21
N ASN A 723 -18.79 -22.50 -24.06
CA ASN A 723 -18.25 -22.48 -25.40
C ASN A 723 -16.99 -21.60 -25.41
N PRO A 724 -15.77 -22.19 -25.47
CA PRO A 724 -14.54 -21.41 -25.41
C PRO A 724 -14.40 -20.44 -26.59
N ALA A 725 -15.13 -20.63 -27.70
CA ALA A 725 -15.11 -19.73 -28.85
C ALA A 725 -15.80 -18.37 -28.56
N HIS A 726 -16.67 -18.28 -27.56
CA HIS A 726 -17.37 -17.03 -27.23
C HIS A 726 -16.42 -15.97 -26.65
N LYS A 727 -15.38 -16.35 -25.90
CA LYS A 727 -14.39 -15.40 -25.34
C LYS A 727 -13.63 -14.61 -26.42
N PRO A 728 -12.93 -15.26 -27.38
CA PRO A 728 -12.29 -14.54 -28.47
C PRO A 728 -13.31 -13.84 -29.39
N ASP A 729 -14.52 -14.37 -29.56
CA ASP A 729 -15.54 -13.69 -30.39
C ASP A 729 -16.05 -12.39 -29.74
N VAL A 730 -16.22 -12.35 -28.42
CA VAL A 730 -16.54 -11.11 -27.69
C VAL A 730 -15.38 -10.12 -27.78
N ARG A 731 -14.12 -10.53 -27.56
CA ARG A 731 -12.96 -9.63 -27.74
C ARG A 731 -12.91 -9.05 -29.17
N LYS A 732 -13.20 -9.87 -30.18
CA LYS A 732 -13.33 -9.43 -31.58
C LYS A 732 -14.50 -8.46 -31.79
N LEU A 733 -15.66 -8.73 -31.18
CA LEU A 733 -16.82 -7.83 -31.20
C LEU A 733 -16.47 -6.46 -30.59
N LEU A 734 -15.76 -6.42 -29.46
CA LEU A 734 -15.31 -5.18 -28.85
C LEU A 734 -14.34 -4.43 -29.78
N ALA A 735 -13.37 -5.11 -30.41
CA ALA A 735 -12.52 -4.48 -31.42
C ALA A 735 -13.31 -3.89 -32.60
N GLN A 736 -14.31 -4.63 -33.11
CA GLN A 736 -15.22 -4.16 -34.17
C GLN A 736 -16.03 -2.93 -33.72
N SER A 737 -16.51 -2.94 -32.48
CA SER A 737 -17.25 -1.84 -31.86
C SER A 737 -16.40 -0.57 -31.78
N ALA A 738 -15.16 -0.68 -31.32
CA ALA A 738 -14.21 0.43 -31.25
C ALA A 738 -13.91 1.01 -32.64
N ALA A 739 -13.69 0.14 -33.64
CA ALA A 739 -13.45 0.56 -35.00
C ALA A 739 -14.66 1.29 -35.61
N ARG A 740 -15.88 0.80 -35.39
CA ARG A 740 -17.13 1.46 -35.82
C ARG A 740 -17.28 2.87 -35.23
N GLN A 741 -16.82 3.06 -33.99
CA GLN A 741 -16.98 4.28 -33.21
C GLN A 741 -15.75 5.20 -33.26
N ASN A 742 -14.70 4.80 -33.97
CA ASN A 742 -13.42 5.51 -34.05
C ASN A 742 -12.80 5.82 -32.67
N VAL A 743 -12.82 4.83 -31.77
CA VAL A 743 -12.17 4.96 -30.44
C VAL A 743 -10.85 4.21 -30.41
N ASP A 744 -9.79 4.82 -29.85
CA ASP A 744 -8.51 4.14 -29.62
C ASP A 744 -8.73 3.02 -28.59
N PHE A 745 -8.63 1.78 -29.05
CA PHE A 745 -8.95 0.60 -28.27
C PHE A 745 -7.92 -0.49 -28.56
N ARG A 746 -6.78 -0.40 -27.88
CA ARG A 746 -5.64 -1.31 -28.05
C ARG A 746 -5.83 -2.56 -27.22
N LEU A 747 -6.53 -3.54 -27.80
CA LEU A 747 -6.56 -4.90 -27.27
C LEU A 747 -5.32 -5.67 -27.68
N ARG A 748 -4.77 -6.47 -26.76
CA ARG A 748 -3.85 -7.54 -27.17
C ARG A 748 -4.68 -8.67 -27.77
N LEU A 749 -4.64 -8.82 -29.08
CA LEU A 749 -5.28 -9.97 -29.73
C LEU A 749 -4.43 -11.23 -29.48
N PRO A 750 -5.04 -12.40 -29.23
CA PRO A 750 -4.31 -13.64 -28.87
C PRO A 750 -3.25 -14.10 -29.88
N ASN A 751 -3.27 -13.58 -31.11
CA ASN A 751 -2.37 -13.98 -32.19
C ASN A 751 -1.16 -13.05 -32.38
N GLU A 752 -0.95 -12.06 -31.51
CA GLU A 752 0.21 -11.15 -31.53
C GLU A 752 1.33 -11.58 -30.54
N GLN A 753 1.48 -12.88 -30.29
CA GLN A 753 2.63 -13.45 -29.54
C GLN A 753 3.75 -13.91 -30.47
#